data_AF-A0A1S2F2F8-F1
#
_entry.id   AF-A0A1S2F2F8-F1
#
_cell.length_a   1.000
_cell.length_b   1.000
_cell.length_c   1.000
_cell.angle_alpha   90.00
_cell.angle_beta   90.00
_cell.angle_gamma   90.00
#
_symmetry.space_group_name_H-M   'P 1'
#
loop_
_entity.id
_entity.type
_entity.pdbx_description
1 polymer ?
#
loop_
_entity_poly.entity_id
_entity_poly.type
_entity_poly.pdbx_seq_one_letter_code
_entity_poly.pdbx_strand_id
1 'polypeptide(L)'
;MIIKRRVYRSKSILSVTLALAVMFSSAVYAWGYSVDEYASTGEPGAVVMEDFESVTNLSASSARGKAQLDVVGRPEPIYYGHHAAALTYDFVGSESGTSAAYLNFKDPDGSTGRSVPGSPTALGLWVYGDGGNHWLRAQLQDSSGGKHAVDLTSTSGFSWKGWKYVKFNVPSTIKAPLKVNQIYITELKDTNKNKGTVYFDRLSAFYTGSQVYGLDIGGLTPMGVGETVKPQVYATYEGQTEPALLTTGVKLTSSDDNIATVTGATYDTIKALAPGTVTITAEYGDAPQSQYELHITQDVPAPEELLLSGPLHMETSLTGKMRTSVVYSVYGNQTDPVWLTEEISYASDQPGVVSVDQAGQLTAVSAGTADITAMYRGVTAQHAITVTDPVPVLQSIELQGLTAVTVGDSFETAVSATYSWMEEPVIITEGVTFTSSNPSVAAVDDKGVVSGLKIGSARVTATFQGKTSSLYITVNKASEHPKAEMRAAWIATVDNIDWPAKGVTDPDQQKQQFISLLDQLEDAGMNAVIMQIKPTADAFYPSNYGPWSEWLTGVQGKDPGYDPLAFLLEEVHKRNMEFHAWFNPYRISLQGDVNKLVADHPARQHPEWVEVYGGKLYFNPGIPEAQQFIIDGIMEVVRNYDIDAVHFDDYFYPYPVTGVDFPDTDTFNQYKGSYTNKGDWRRNNVNQFIQKVNEAIKAEKSYVKFGISPFGIWKNKSSDPTGSETNGLESYNAIYADSKKWVEEEWIDYITPQIYWNIGYSAAAYDKLIDWWSGIVSGKNVHLYSGQAVYKIGSNADWSNPEEMPNQIHYNRNFEEVRGSMYFSSKWFKDNALGFTDRLKNDLYRYPALIPAMPWIDSEAPTAPKKPKADHEQDGVKLSWKSTDEETYYAVYRFDGRGTGSVQDPSHLLGTLRKTADKTQFFVDHTAAEGQTYTYVLTAVDRLHNESAASKPVTVNVKHHGKPGKPPVNPPGKPNKP
;
A
#
# COMPACT_ATOMS: atom_id res chain seq x y z
N MET A 1 48.02 82.43 -31.63
CA MET A 1 48.87 81.48 -30.88
C MET A 1 48.41 80.06 -31.22
N ILE A 2 49.23 79.07 -31.60
CA ILE A 2 50.44 78.48 -30.95
C ILE A 2 50.01 77.48 -29.85
N ILE A 3 50.36 76.16 -29.86
CA ILE A 3 51.20 75.39 -30.81
C ILE A 3 50.95 73.83 -30.80
N LYS A 4 51.18 73.20 -31.97
CA LYS A 4 51.58 71.80 -32.32
C LYS A 4 51.41 70.61 -31.32
N ARG A 5 50.87 69.49 -31.86
CA ARG A 5 51.44 68.10 -32.05
C ARG A 5 50.29 67.14 -32.47
N ARG A 6 50.43 65.88 -32.94
CA ARG A 6 51.31 65.14 -33.91
C ARG A 6 50.68 63.70 -34.06
N VAL A 7 50.75 62.90 -35.15
CA VAL A 7 51.16 63.08 -36.57
C VAL A 7 50.74 61.85 -37.43
N TYR A 8 50.13 62.03 -38.63
CA TYR A 8 49.88 61.04 -39.73
C TYR A 8 48.95 59.84 -39.43
N ARG A 9 48.19 59.20 -40.36
CA ARG A 9 47.62 59.42 -41.74
C ARG A 9 46.46 58.37 -41.83
N SER A 10 45.33 58.49 -42.55
CA SER A 10 45.07 59.01 -43.90
C SER A 10 43.67 59.70 -44.04
N LYS A 11 42.91 59.52 -45.15
CA LYS A 11 41.77 60.39 -45.55
C LYS A 11 40.37 59.80 -45.25
N SER A 12 39.40 60.65 -44.90
CA SER A 12 37.97 60.33 -44.72
C SER A 12 37.07 61.56 -44.89
N ILE A 13 35.94 61.46 -45.62
CA ILE A 13 34.93 62.54 -45.81
C ILE A 13 33.56 61.91 -46.18
N LEU A 14 32.43 62.40 -45.62
CA LEU A 14 31.17 62.90 -46.26
C LEU A 14 29.94 62.78 -45.31
N SER A 15 28.79 63.29 -45.73
CA SER A 15 27.66 63.70 -44.87
C SER A 15 26.31 63.06 -45.21
N VAL A 16 25.36 63.19 -44.28
CA VAL A 16 23.94 62.79 -44.37
C VAL A 16 23.20 63.45 -45.54
N THR A 17 22.35 62.70 -46.27
CA THR A 17 21.01 63.10 -46.78
C THR A 17 20.26 61.91 -47.43
N LEU A 18 18.96 61.81 -47.13
CA LEU A 18 17.79 61.17 -47.77
C LEU A 18 17.90 60.11 -48.90
N ALA A 19 16.91 59.20 -48.91
CA ALA A 19 16.76 58.02 -49.74
C ALA A 19 16.43 58.23 -51.24
N LEU A 20 16.82 57.25 -52.07
CA LEU A 20 15.91 56.48 -52.96
C LEU A 20 16.57 55.19 -53.49
N ALA A 21 15.81 54.36 -54.20
CA ALA A 21 16.28 53.29 -55.10
C ALA A 21 16.91 52.00 -54.51
N VAL A 22 16.31 51.43 -53.46
CA VAL A 22 16.16 49.96 -53.35
C VAL A 22 14.70 49.66 -52.99
N MET A 23 13.85 49.42 -54.00
CA MET A 23 12.44 49.03 -53.87
C MET A 23 12.04 48.19 -55.09
N PHE A 24 11.04 47.31 -54.91
CA PHE A 24 10.50 46.37 -55.91
C PHE A 24 11.57 45.39 -56.45
N SER A 25 11.67 44.17 -55.92
CA SER A 25 10.62 43.15 -56.05
C SER A 25 10.51 42.21 -54.84
N SER A 26 10.05 42.72 -53.69
CA SER A 26 9.71 41.92 -52.51
C SER A 26 8.38 42.44 -51.92
N ALA A 27 7.28 42.13 -52.61
CA ALA A 27 5.93 42.54 -52.22
C ALA A 27 4.93 41.53 -52.80
N VAL A 28 3.91 41.19 -52.01
CA VAL A 28 2.95 40.08 -52.23
C VAL A 28 3.67 38.71 -52.17
N TYR A 29 3.34 37.77 -51.28
CA TYR A 29 2.25 37.70 -50.31
C TYR A 29 2.71 38.03 -48.87
N ALA A 30 1.92 38.86 -48.19
CA ALA A 30 1.95 39.00 -46.73
C ALA A 30 0.50 39.23 -46.25
N TRP A 31 -0.29 38.16 -46.16
CA TRP A 31 -1.60 38.20 -45.50
C TRP A 31 -1.41 38.07 -43.99
N GLY A 32 -0.85 39.12 -43.39
CA GLY A 32 -0.95 39.33 -41.96
C GLY A 32 -2.39 39.68 -41.60
N TYR A 33 -3.21 38.67 -41.30
CA TYR A 33 -4.55 38.88 -40.77
C TYR A 33 -4.46 39.68 -39.47
N SER A 34 -5.02 40.89 -39.48
CA SER A 34 -5.22 41.65 -38.25
C SER A 34 -6.22 40.92 -37.35
N VAL A 35 -5.97 40.88 -36.04
CA VAL A 35 -6.79 40.13 -35.07
C VAL A 35 -8.23 40.68 -35.00
N ASP A 36 -8.47 41.90 -35.49
CA ASP A 36 -9.76 42.58 -35.50
C ASP A 36 -10.73 42.13 -36.61
N GLU A 37 -10.29 41.41 -37.66
CA GLU A 37 -11.13 41.15 -38.85
C GLU A 37 -12.02 39.89 -38.74
N TYR A 38 -11.86 39.07 -37.69
CA TYR A 38 -12.65 37.84 -37.47
C TYR A 38 -14.13 38.07 -37.10
N ALA A 39 -14.61 39.31 -37.05
CA ALA A 39 -15.94 39.67 -36.55
C ALA A 39 -17.13 39.34 -37.50
N SER A 40 -16.93 38.61 -38.61
CA SER A 40 -18.00 38.30 -39.58
C SER A 40 -17.98 36.92 -40.25
N THR A 41 -16.98 36.09 -39.96
CA THR A 41 -16.92 34.67 -40.37
C THR A 41 -16.80 33.78 -39.13
N GLY A 42 -17.24 32.52 -39.23
CA GLY A 42 -17.14 31.59 -38.09
C GLY A 42 -15.68 31.28 -37.72
N GLU A 43 -15.41 31.07 -36.43
CA GLU A 43 -14.07 30.69 -35.97
C GLU A 43 -13.59 29.40 -36.68
N PRO A 44 -12.34 29.35 -37.15
CA PRO A 44 -11.81 28.20 -37.88
C PRO A 44 -11.65 26.99 -36.96
N GLY A 45 -11.76 25.77 -37.50
CA GLY A 45 -11.68 24.55 -36.68
C GLY A 45 -10.37 24.42 -35.90
N ALA A 46 -9.26 24.86 -36.50
CA ALA A 46 -7.97 25.03 -35.85
C ALA A 46 -7.15 26.17 -36.51
N VAL A 47 -6.11 26.61 -35.82
CA VAL A 47 -5.10 27.55 -36.33
C VAL A 47 -3.71 27.05 -35.95
N VAL A 48 -2.81 26.90 -36.93
CA VAL A 48 -1.37 26.72 -36.66
C VAL A 48 -0.82 28.06 -36.15
N MET A 49 -0.21 28.06 -34.98
CA MET A 49 0.32 29.25 -34.32
C MET A 49 1.83 29.41 -34.48
N GLU A 50 2.55 28.30 -34.59
CA GLU A 50 4.00 28.22 -34.83
C GLU A 50 4.28 26.91 -35.56
N ASP A 51 4.84 27.02 -36.77
CA ASP A 51 5.33 25.89 -37.57
C ASP A 51 6.70 25.37 -37.08
N PHE A 52 7.51 26.28 -36.53
CA PHE A 52 8.92 26.12 -36.15
C PHE A 52 9.93 26.16 -37.31
N GLU A 53 9.53 26.67 -38.47
CA GLU A 53 10.41 26.97 -39.61
C GLU A 53 11.42 28.10 -39.30
N SER A 54 11.19 28.86 -38.22
CA SER A 54 12.08 29.95 -37.81
C SER A 54 12.02 30.22 -36.31
N VAL A 55 13.15 30.06 -35.61
CA VAL A 55 13.28 30.40 -34.18
C VAL A 55 13.36 31.90 -33.88
N THR A 56 13.08 32.78 -34.85
CA THR A 56 13.24 34.25 -34.74
C THR A 56 12.47 34.86 -33.55
N ASN A 57 11.26 34.35 -33.28
CA ASN A 57 10.42 34.81 -32.16
C ASN A 57 10.48 33.88 -30.93
N LEU A 58 11.48 32.99 -30.88
CA LEU A 58 11.68 32.01 -29.81
C LEU A 58 12.99 32.25 -29.05
N SER A 59 13.17 31.60 -27.90
CA SER A 59 14.43 31.63 -27.14
C SER A 59 14.49 30.55 -26.04
N ALA A 60 15.67 30.03 -25.75
CA ALA A 60 15.90 29.14 -24.61
C ALA A 60 16.12 29.90 -23.29
N SER A 61 15.70 29.30 -22.18
CA SER A 61 16.14 29.66 -20.81
C SER A 61 16.08 28.43 -19.90
N SER A 62 16.65 28.50 -18.69
CA SER A 62 16.70 27.36 -17.77
C SER A 62 16.60 27.76 -16.29
N ALA A 63 16.24 26.78 -15.45
CA ALA A 63 16.36 26.85 -14.00
C ALA A 63 17.14 25.62 -13.51
N ARG A 64 18.12 25.80 -12.62
CA ARG A 64 19.05 24.75 -12.12
C ARG A 64 19.56 23.83 -13.25
N GLY A 65 20.13 24.42 -14.31
CA GLY A 65 20.61 23.68 -15.48
C GLY A 65 20.93 24.62 -16.63
N LYS A 66 21.22 24.06 -17.81
CA LYS A 66 21.43 24.81 -19.07
C LYS A 66 20.32 24.46 -20.06
N ALA A 67 20.05 25.39 -20.98
CA ALA A 67 19.20 25.17 -22.15
C ALA A 67 19.78 25.92 -23.35
N GLN A 68 19.66 25.33 -24.54
CA GLN A 68 19.98 25.93 -25.83
C GLN A 68 18.81 25.65 -26.80
N LEU A 69 18.52 26.59 -27.69
CA LEU A 69 17.52 26.46 -28.74
C LEU A 69 18.20 26.68 -30.08
N ASP A 70 18.05 25.72 -30.98
CA ASP A 70 18.50 25.77 -32.36
C ASP A 70 17.32 25.51 -33.32
N VAL A 71 17.42 25.98 -34.55
CA VAL A 71 16.57 25.53 -35.66
C VAL A 71 17.33 24.47 -36.44
N VAL A 72 16.72 23.31 -36.67
CA VAL A 72 17.39 22.16 -37.28
C VAL A 72 16.80 21.82 -38.64
N GLY A 73 17.67 21.39 -39.56
CA GLY A 73 17.32 20.79 -40.85
C GLY A 73 17.60 19.27 -40.85
N ARG A 74 17.06 18.53 -41.81
CA ARG A 74 17.30 17.08 -41.94
C ARG A 74 18.82 16.82 -42.10
N PRO A 75 19.39 15.74 -41.51
CA PRO A 75 18.73 14.53 -41.00
C PRO A 75 18.22 14.59 -39.55
N GLU A 76 18.25 15.76 -38.89
CA GLU A 76 17.64 15.91 -37.56
C GLU A 76 16.11 15.70 -37.60
N PRO A 77 15.48 15.27 -36.48
CA PRO A 77 14.04 15.08 -36.40
C PRO A 77 13.21 16.31 -36.77
N ILE A 78 12.47 16.18 -37.87
CA ILE A 78 11.47 17.12 -38.38
C ILE A 78 10.19 16.33 -38.70
N TYR A 79 9.02 16.93 -38.51
CA TYR A 79 7.73 16.28 -38.77
C TYR A 79 7.02 16.85 -39.99
N TYR A 80 6.91 18.17 -40.12
CA TYR A 80 6.41 18.86 -41.31
C TYR A 80 7.47 19.81 -41.89
N GLY A 81 7.26 20.30 -43.11
CA GLY A 81 8.09 21.37 -43.69
C GLY A 81 9.59 21.04 -43.84
N HIS A 82 10.43 22.06 -43.72
CA HIS A 82 11.89 22.02 -43.84
C HIS A 82 12.62 21.96 -42.49
N HIS A 83 12.08 22.53 -41.41
CA HIS A 83 12.78 22.67 -40.13
C HIS A 83 11.91 22.41 -38.89
N ALA A 84 12.58 22.17 -37.76
CA ALA A 84 11.96 22.07 -36.43
C ALA A 84 12.79 22.81 -35.37
N ALA A 85 12.18 23.06 -34.20
CA ALA A 85 12.85 23.70 -33.06
C ALA A 85 13.44 22.66 -32.10
N ALA A 86 14.77 22.64 -31.95
CA ALA A 86 15.48 21.71 -31.07
C ALA A 86 15.87 22.41 -29.75
N LEU A 87 15.31 21.94 -28.63
CA LEU A 87 15.63 22.39 -27.27
C LEU A 87 16.59 21.40 -26.60
N THR A 88 17.88 21.72 -26.60
CA THR A 88 18.91 20.95 -25.89
C THR A 88 18.97 21.39 -24.42
N TYR A 89 19.06 20.43 -23.49
CA TYR A 89 19.10 20.69 -22.05
C TYR A 89 20.22 19.92 -21.35
N ASP A 90 20.68 20.47 -20.22
CA ASP A 90 21.68 19.82 -19.35
C ASP A 90 21.39 20.12 -17.88
N PHE A 91 20.92 19.11 -17.15
CA PHE A 91 20.63 19.18 -15.70
C PHE A 91 21.74 18.54 -14.85
N VAL A 92 22.73 17.90 -15.47
CA VAL A 92 23.79 17.14 -14.79
C VAL A 92 24.64 18.06 -13.92
N GLY A 93 24.84 17.67 -12.64
CA GLY A 93 25.66 18.44 -11.70
C GLY A 93 25.06 19.77 -11.24
N SER A 94 23.76 20.01 -11.49
CA SER A 94 23.04 21.18 -10.99
C SER A 94 22.74 21.10 -9.49
N GLU A 95 22.51 22.26 -8.86
CA GLU A 95 22.07 22.36 -7.47
C GLU A 95 20.78 21.54 -7.20
N SER A 96 20.67 20.97 -6.00
CA SER A 96 19.58 20.07 -5.61
C SER A 96 18.17 20.68 -5.79
N GLY A 97 17.19 19.83 -6.09
CA GLY A 97 15.81 20.23 -6.37
C GLY A 97 15.55 20.63 -7.83
N THR A 98 14.35 21.13 -8.11
CA THR A 98 13.77 21.20 -9.47
C THR A 98 14.65 21.91 -10.51
N SER A 99 14.96 21.18 -11.58
CA SER A 99 15.59 21.69 -12.81
C SER A 99 14.56 21.80 -13.94
N ALA A 100 14.74 22.77 -14.83
CA ALA A 100 13.88 22.94 -16.00
C ALA A 100 14.60 23.62 -17.17
N ALA A 101 14.15 23.31 -18.40
CA ALA A 101 14.57 23.95 -19.64
C ALA A 101 13.32 24.43 -20.40
N TYR A 102 13.31 25.71 -20.78
CA TYR A 102 12.16 26.42 -21.32
C TYR A 102 12.40 26.87 -22.77
N LEU A 103 11.47 26.51 -23.65
CA LEU A 103 11.23 27.16 -24.93
C LEU A 103 10.29 28.35 -24.68
N ASN A 104 10.81 29.57 -24.81
CA ASN A 104 10.10 30.82 -24.52
C ASN A 104 9.60 31.46 -25.82
N PHE A 105 8.33 31.84 -25.85
CA PHE A 105 7.67 32.44 -27.01
C PHE A 105 7.59 33.97 -26.92
N LYS A 106 7.57 34.62 -28.08
CA LYS A 106 7.22 36.02 -28.28
C LYS A 106 6.19 36.13 -29.40
N ASP A 107 5.48 37.25 -29.44
CA ASP A 107 4.72 37.67 -30.61
C ASP A 107 5.60 38.37 -31.65
N PRO A 108 5.14 38.52 -32.91
CA PRO A 108 5.85 39.26 -33.96
C PRO A 108 6.10 40.74 -33.64
N ASP A 109 5.39 41.33 -32.67
CA ASP A 109 5.65 42.68 -32.15
C ASP A 109 6.81 42.74 -31.12
N GLY A 110 7.38 41.58 -30.78
CA GLY A 110 8.43 41.41 -29.76
C GLY A 110 7.92 41.32 -28.33
N SER A 111 6.60 41.38 -28.09
CA SER A 111 6.02 41.24 -26.76
C SER A 111 6.11 39.79 -26.24
N THR A 112 6.10 39.61 -24.92
CA THR A 112 6.32 38.30 -24.29
C THR A 112 5.10 37.39 -24.43
N GLY A 113 5.35 36.14 -24.82
CA GLY A 113 4.34 35.14 -25.16
C GLY A 113 3.74 35.37 -26.55
N ARG A 114 3.39 34.28 -27.23
CA ARG A 114 2.66 34.30 -28.51
C ARG A 114 1.16 34.35 -28.25
N SER A 115 0.47 35.29 -28.86
CA SER A 115 -0.97 35.47 -28.75
C SER A 115 -1.72 34.35 -29.47
N VAL A 116 -2.79 33.88 -28.83
CA VAL A 116 -3.67 32.85 -29.38
C VAL A 116 -4.97 33.53 -29.82
N PRO A 117 -5.42 33.37 -31.09
CA PRO A 117 -6.70 33.89 -31.55
C PRO A 117 -7.90 33.32 -30.77
N GLY A 118 -9.05 34.01 -30.86
CA GLY A 118 -10.35 33.49 -30.40
C GLY A 118 -10.38 33.02 -28.94
N SER A 119 -11.09 31.91 -28.70
CA SER A 119 -11.15 31.22 -27.40
C SER A 119 -11.02 29.70 -27.56
N PRO A 120 -9.80 29.15 -27.71
CA PRO A 120 -9.59 27.74 -28.00
C PRO A 120 -9.97 26.83 -26.83
N THR A 121 -10.46 25.64 -27.16
CA THR A 121 -10.77 24.54 -26.23
C THR A 121 -9.51 23.74 -25.85
N ALA A 122 -8.55 23.64 -26.77
CA ALA A 122 -7.32 22.89 -26.60
C ALA A 122 -6.16 23.47 -27.42
N LEU A 123 -4.95 23.08 -27.03
CA LEU A 123 -3.68 23.37 -27.70
C LEU A 123 -2.93 22.05 -27.90
N GLY A 124 -2.20 21.91 -29.00
CA GLY A 124 -1.46 20.68 -29.31
C GLY A 124 -0.33 20.87 -30.30
N LEU A 125 0.67 19.98 -30.24
CA LEU A 125 1.89 20.01 -31.05
C LEU A 125 2.55 18.64 -31.15
N TRP A 126 3.42 18.45 -32.14
CA TRP A 126 4.29 17.28 -32.20
C TRP A 126 5.54 17.50 -31.34
N VAL A 127 5.94 16.45 -30.61
CA VAL A 127 7.14 16.48 -29.75
C VAL A 127 7.96 15.21 -29.93
N TYR A 128 9.23 15.37 -30.33
CA TYR A 128 10.19 14.28 -30.38
C TYR A 128 10.83 14.08 -29.00
N GLY A 129 10.57 12.94 -28.39
CA GLY A 129 11.15 12.55 -27.11
C GLY A 129 12.53 11.91 -27.25
N ASP A 130 13.35 12.07 -26.22
CA ASP A 130 14.68 11.49 -26.06
C ASP A 130 14.73 10.34 -25.03
N GLY A 131 13.62 10.10 -24.32
CA GLY A 131 13.52 9.13 -23.24
C GLY A 131 14.00 9.63 -21.87
N GLY A 132 14.26 10.93 -21.68
CA GLY A 132 14.79 11.52 -20.43
C GLY A 132 13.93 11.31 -19.16
N ASN A 133 12.67 10.85 -19.32
CA ASN A 133 11.72 10.52 -18.26
C ASN A 133 11.32 11.72 -17.37
N HIS A 134 11.06 12.84 -18.04
CA HIS A 134 10.78 14.13 -17.40
C HIS A 134 9.26 14.45 -17.35
N TRP A 135 8.96 15.67 -16.92
CA TRP A 135 7.62 16.26 -16.96
C TRP A 135 7.55 17.36 -18.02
N LEU A 136 6.76 17.15 -19.08
CA LEU A 136 6.51 18.16 -20.11
C LEU A 136 5.31 19.04 -19.71
N ARG A 137 5.47 20.36 -19.82
CA ARG A 137 4.54 21.37 -19.30
C ARG A 137 4.50 22.60 -20.22
N ALA A 138 3.48 23.44 -20.04
CA ALA A 138 3.34 24.74 -20.69
C ALA A 138 2.97 25.83 -19.68
N GLN A 139 3.25 27.09 -20.02
CA GLN A 139 2.78 28.27 -19.29
C GLN A 139 1.87 29.10 -20.19
N LEU A 140 0.61 29.24 -19.78
CA LEU A 140 -0.37 30.14 -20.39
C LEU A 140 -0.50 31.42 -19.58
N GLN A 141 -0.83 32.52 -20.25
CA GLN A 141 -1.19 33.80 -19.64
C GLN A 141 -2.60 34.22 -20.07
N ASP A 142 -3.44 34.56 -19.10
CA ASP A 142 -4.82 35.03 -19.32
C ASP A 142 -4.90 36.56 -19.59
N SER A 143 -6.10 37.03 -19.93
CA SER A 143 -6.39 38.45 -20.20
C SER A 143 -6.31 39.39 -18.99
N SER A 144 -6.11 38.88 -17.77
CA SER A 144 -5.75 39.68 -16.59
C SER A 144 -4.22 39.77 -16.37
N GLY A 145 -3.43 39.03 -17.16
CA GLY A 145 -1.99 38.85 -16.97
C GLY A 145 -1.64 37.72 -16.00
N GLY A 146 -2.62 36.96 -15.53
CA GLY A 146 -2.43 35.79 -14.67
C GLY A 146 -1.73 34.67 -15.41
N LYS A 147 -0.69 34.08 -14.79
CA LYS A 147 0.13 33.01 -15.39
C LYS A 147 -0.19 31.66 -14.77
N HIS A 148 -0.49 30.69 -15.61
CA HIS A 148 -0.97 29.36 -15.25
C HIS A 148 -0.06 28.29 -15.86
N ALA A 149 0.42 27.36 -15.05
CA ALA A 149 1.09 26.16 -15.54
C ALA A 149 0.05 25.11 -15.92
N VAL A 150 0.23 24.48 -17.09
CA VAL A 150 -0.59 23.37 -17.57
C VAL A 150 0.32 22.19 -17.90
N ASP A 151 -0.13 20.98 -17.57
CA ASP A 151 0.67 19.76 -17.69
C ASP A 151 0.33 19.04 -19.00
N LEU A 152 1.36 18.73 -19.79
CA LEU A 152 1.24 17.98 -21.06
C LEU A 152 1.51 16.48 -20.86
N THR A 153 2.21 16.13 -19.78
CA THR A 153 2.38 14.75 -19.31
C THR A 153 2.19 14.70 -17.78
N SER A 154 2.11 13.49 -17.24
CA SER A 154 2.40 13.29 -15.80
C SER A 154 3.87 13.61 -15.48
N THR A 155 4.19 13.67 -14.19
CA THR A 155 5.49 14.07 -13.63
C THR A 155 6.69 13.19 -14.05
N SER A 156 6.43 12.01 -14.62
CA SER A 156 7.41 11.14 -15.29
C SER A 156 6.75 10.46 -16.50
N GLY A 157 6.00 11.26 -17.26
CA GLY A 157 5.25 10.80 -18.43
C GLY A 157 5.92 11.14 -19.77
N PHE A 158 6.91 12.05 -19.77
CA PHE A 158 7.75 12.34 -20.93
C PHE A 158 8.93 11.35 -20.99
N SER A 159 8.60 10.10 -21.28
CA SER A 159 9.51 8.94 -21.22
C SER A 159 9.67 8.20 -22.55
N TRP A 160 9.03 8.66 -23.62
CA TRP A 160 9.14 8.06 -24.95
C TRP A 160 10.38 8.56 -25.70
N LYS A 161 10.84 7.76 -26.66
CA LYS A 161 11.75 8.17 -27.73
C LYS A 161 10.95 8.34 -29.03
N GLY A 162 11.34 9.30 -29.88
CA GLY A 162 10.67 9.54 -31.16
C GLY A 162 9.49 10.51 -31.08
N TRP A 163 8.85 10.76 -32.22
CA TRP A 163 7.71 11.68 -32.33
C TRP A 163 6.45 11.18 -31.62
N LYS A 164 5.73 12.11 -30.99
CA LYS A 164 4.39 11.90 -30.45
C LYS A 164 3.58 13.19 -30.46
N TYR A 165 2.31 13.12 -30.82
CA TYR A 165 1.39 14.25 -30.70
C TYR A 165 0.94 14.41 -29.25
N VAL A 166 1.18 15.58 -28.67
CA VAL A 166 0.73 15.93 -27.32
C VAL A 166 -0.26 17.08 -27.41
N LYS A 167 -1.31 17.01 -26.61
CA LYS A 167 -2.35 18.04 -26.56
C LYS A 167 -2.81 18.23 -25.13
N PHE A 168 -3.19 19.46 -24.80
CA PHE A 168 -3.69 19.85 -23.50
C PHE A 168 -4.94 20.69 -23.66
N ASN A 169 -5.94 20.44 -22.80
CA ASN A 169 -7.16 21.25 -22.77
C ASN A 169 -6.83 22.60 -22.14
N VAL A 170 -7.41 23.69 -22.65
CA VAL A 170 -7.35 24.99 -21.98
C VAL A 170 -8.34 24.96 -20.80
N PRO A 171 -7.89 25.13 -19.55
CA PRO A 171 -8.80 25.13 -18.40
C PRO A 171 -9.81 26.28 -18.49
N SER A 172 -11.10 26.01 -18.22
CA SER A 172 -12.19 27.00 -18.29
C SER A 172 -12.08 28.17 -17.30
N THR A 173 -11.06 28.15 -16.43
CA THR A 173 -10.67 29.25 -15.54
C THR A 173 -9.79 30.30 -16.24
N ILE A 174 -9.08 29.92 -17.31
CA ILE A 174 -8.24 30.81 -18.13
C ILE A 174 -9.14 31.55 -19.11
N LYS A 175 -9.04 32.88 -19.13
CA LYS A 175 -9.86 33.74 -19.99
C LYS A 175 -9.07 34.29 -21.17
N ALA A 176 -9.67 34.21 -22.35
CA ALA A 176 -9.19 34.86 -23.55
C ALA A 176 -9.27 36.41 -23.45
N PRO A 177 -8.56 37.16 -24.32
CA PRO A 177 -7.44 36.70 -25.15
C PRO A 177 -6.31 36.13 -24.27
N LEU A 178 -5.67 35.05 -24.73
CA LEU A 178 -4.64 34.34 -23.97
C LEU A 178 -3.34 34.22 -24.77
N LYS A 179 -2.22 34.05 -24.07
CA LYS A 179 -0.90 33.84 -24.68
C LYS A 179 -0.27 32.54 -24.22
N VAL A 180 0.48 31.88 -25.10
CA VAL A 180 1.47 30.85 -24.72
C VAL A 180 2.78 31.57 -24.38
N ASN A 181 3.23 31.52 -23.12
CA ASN A 181 4.53 32.09 -22.75
C ASN A 181 5.69 31.12 -22.98
N GLN A 182 5.49 29.86 -22.57
CA GLN A 182 6.56 28.85 -22.52
C GLN A 182 6.02 27.45 -22.76
N ILE A 183 6.82 26.59 -23.38
CA ILE A 183 6.72 25.13 -23.30
C ILE A 183 8.04 24.66 -22.67
N TYR A 184 7.99 23.72 -21.73
CA TYR A 184 9.17 23.38 -20.93
C TYR A 184 9.15 21.96 -20.37
N ILE A 185 10.34 21.39 -20.27
CA ILE A 185 10.59 20.13 -19.55
C ILE A 185 11.10 20.42 -18.15
N THR A 186 10.70 19.59 -17.19
CA THR A 186 11.02 19.73 -15.76
C THR A 186 11.46 18.39 -15.18
N GLU A 187 12.52 18.41 -14.35
CA GLU A 187 12.92 17.28 -13.51
C GLU A 187 12.82 17.66 -12.02
N LEU A 188 12.26 16.78 -11.20
CA LEU A 188 12.07 16.97 -9.76
C LEU A 188 13.02 16.14 -8.89
N LYS A 189 13.53 15.03 -9.42
CA LYS A 189 14.39 14.06 -8.73
C LYS A 189 15.85 14.35 -9.06
N ASP A 190 16.65 14.65 -8.04
CA ASP A 190 18.10 14.80 -8.22
C ASP A 190 18.78 13.54 -8.80
N THR A 191 18.15 12.37 -8.64
CA THR A 191 18.60 11.07 -9.18
C THR A 191 18.29 10.85 -10.66
N ASN A 192 17.47 11.68 -11.31
CA ASN A 192 17.19 11.60 -12.76
C ASN A 192 17.71 12.83 -13.54
N LYS A 193 18.65 13.59 -12.96
CA LYS A 193 19.26 14.75 -13.61
C LYS A 193 20.23 14.34 -14.72
N ASN A 194 19.67 14.16 -15.91
CA ASN A 194 20.36 13.79 -17.13
C ASN A 194 20.48 15.01 -18.09
N LYS A 195 20.67 14.75 -19.39
CA LYS A 195 20.80 15.75 -20.46
C LYS A 195 20.37 15.13 -21.80
N GLY A 196 19.87 15.94 -22.71
CA GLY A 196 19.36 15.48 -24.00
C GLY A 196 18.82 16.63 -24.87
N THR A 197 18.01 16.30 -25.87
CA THR A 197 17.44 17.26 -26.82
C THR A 197 16.02 16.85 -27.19
N VAL A 198 15.08 17.80 -27.06
CA VAL A 198 13.66 17.62 -27.37
C VAL A 198 13.29 18.52 -28.56
N TYR A 199 12.59 17.98 -29.55
CA TYR A 199 12.25 18.70 -30.78
C TYR A 199 10.75 19.00 -30.82
N PHE A 200 10.37 20.17 -31.34
CA PHE A 200 9.00 20.68 -31.38
C PHE A 200 8.60 21.09 -32.80
N ASP A 201 7.38 20.75 -33.21
CA ASP A 201 6.84 20.96 -34.57
C ASP A 201 5.32 21.25 -34.52
N ARG A 202 4.83 22.15 -35.39
CA ARG A 202 3.42 22.53 -35.65
C ARG A 202 2.53 22.72 -34.41
N LEU A 203 2.86 23.70 -33.57
CA LEU A 203 2.01 24.12 -32.44
C LEU A 203 0.72 24.78 -32.95
N SER A 204 -0.42 24.23 -32.56
CA SER A 204 -1.75 24.57 -33.07
C SER A 204 -2.78 24.78 -31.94
N ALA A 205 -3.78 25.62 -32.20
CA ALA A 205 -4.92 25.90 -31.32
C ALA A 205 -6.24 25.40 -31.95
N PHE A 206 -7.14 24.87 -31.13
CA PHE A 206 -8.37 24.17 -31.55
C PHE A 206 -9.61 24.81 -30.94
N TYR A 207 -10.66 24.97 -31.74
CA TYR A 207 -11.88 25.70 -31.35
C TYR A 207 -13.12 24.79 -31.30
N THR A 208 -13.09 23.64 -31.98
CA THR A 208 -14.16 22.63 -31.90
C THR A 208 -13.90 21.60 -30.79
N GLY A 209 -14.91 20.76 -30.51
CA GLY A 209 -14.79 19.60 -29.62
C GLY A 209 -14.22 18.34 -30.31
N SER A 210 -13.61 18.48 -31.49
CA SER A 210 -13.13 17.34 -32.27
C SER A 210 -12.07 16.51 -31.52
N GLN A 211 -12.00 15.23 -31.88
CA GLN A 211 -10.93 14.31 -31.47
C GLN A 211 -9.80 14.25 -32.51
N VAL A 212 -9.99 14.88 -33.68
CA VAL A 212 -8.99 15.01 -34.74
C VAL A 212 -8.32 16.38 -34.61
N TYR A 213 -7.06 16.37 -34.23
CA TYR A 213 -6.22 17.56 -33.96
C TYR A 213 -5.29 17.90 -35.13
N GLY A 214 -5.47 17.27 -36.28
CA GLY A 214 -4.83 17.62 -37.54
C GLY A 214 -5.42 16.79 -38.66
N LEU A 215 -5.62 17.41 -39.82
CA LEU A 215 -6.04 16.73 -41.04
C LEU A 215 -5.05 17.13 -42.13
N ASP A 216 -4.43 16.14 -42.78
CA ASP A 216 -3.34 16.36 -43.74
C ASP A 216 -3.57 15.56 -45.03
N ILE A 217 -3.24 16.15 -46.18
CA ILE A 217 -3.34 15.52 -47.50
C ILE A 217 -1.93 15.13 -47.97
N GLY A 218 -1.65 13.83 -48.03
CA GLY A 218 -0.45 13.26 -48.63
C GLY A 218 -0.68 12.68 -50.03
N GLY A 219 0.40 12.46 -50.77
CA GLY A 219 0.39 11.80 -52.08
C GLY A 219 0.02 12.70 -53.28
N LEU A 220 -0.28 13.99 -53.07
CA LEU A 220 -0.62 14.94 -54.14
C LEU A 220 0.62 15.60 -54.75
N THR A 221 1.48 14.83 -55.40
CA THR A 221 2.57 15.39 -56.22
C THR A 221 2.04 16.24 -57.39
N PRO A 222 2.78 17.27 -57.86
CA PRO A 222 2.41 18.01 -59.06
C PRO A 222 2.17 17.07 -60.26
N MET A 223 1.13 17.36 -61.05
CA MET A 223 0.60 16.42 -62.06
C MET A 223 0.75 16.93 -63.49
N GLY A 224 0.84 16.00 -64.44
CA GLY A 224 0.65 16.24 -65.86
C GLY A 224 -0.83 16.22 -66.27
N VAL A 225 -1.20 16.99 -67.30
CA VAL A 225 -2.55 16.95 -67.88
C VAL A 225 -2.93 15.53 -68.30
N GLY A 226 -4.07 15.03 -67.79
CA GLY A 226 -4.58 13.69 -68.06
C GLY A 226 -4.23 12.64 -67.00
N GLU A 227 -3.29 12.92 -66.09
CA GLU A 227 -3.01 12.05 -64.95
C GLU A 227 -4.21 11.97 -63.99
N THR A 228 -4.25 10.91 -63.17
CA THR A 228 -5.26 10.70 -62.14
C THR A 228 -4.57 10.12 -60.91
N VAL A 229 -4.56 10.88 -59.81
CA VAL A 229 -3.89 10.54 -58.55
C VAL A 229 -4.92 10.24 -57.47
N LYS A 230 -4.54 9.40 -56.50
CA LYS A 230 -5.35 9.14 -55.31
C LYS A 230 -4.70 9.81 -54.10
N PRO A 231 -5.24 10.93 -53.58
CA PRO A 231 -4.78 11.47 -52.31
C PRO A 231 -4.96 10.46 -51.17
N GLN A 232 -4.02 10.45 -50.23
CA GLN A 232 -4.17 9.82 -48.93
C GLN A 232 -4.41 10.92 -47.89
N VAL A 233 -5.51 10.86 -47.14
CA VAL A 233 -5.84 11.87 -46.13
C VAL A 233 -5.71 11.24 -44.75
N TYR A 234 -5.00 11.92 -43.86
CA TYR A 234 -4.64 11.41 -42.54
C TYR A 234 -5.21 12.30 -41.44
N ALA A 235 -5.59 11.68 -40.33
CA ALA A 235 -6.05 12.34 -39.11
C ALA A 235 -5.06 12.13 -37.96
N THR A 236 -4.64 13.23 -37.32
CA THR A 236 -3.83 13.21 -36.11
C THR A 236 -4.73 13.16 -34.87
N TYR A 237 -4.50 12.18 -33.99
CA TYR A 237 -5.19 12.03 -32.71
C TYR A 237 -4.21 12.16 -31.53
N GLU A 238 -4.74 12.46 -30.34
CA GLU A 238 -3.96 12.62 -29.11
C GLU A 238 -3.14 11.36 -28.77
N GLY A 239 -1.84 11.53 -28.54
CA GLY A 239 -0.94 10.46 -28.11
C GLY A 239 -0.42 9.53 -29.21
N GLN A 240 -0.79 9.74 -30.48
CA GLN A 240 -0.23 8.99 -31.62
C GLN A 240 1.23 9.38 -31.92
N THR A 241 1.96 8.47 -32.57
CA THR A 241 3.36 8.67 -33.02
C THR A 241 3.49 8.97 -34.51
N GLU A 242 2.44 8.68 -35.29
CA GLU A 242 2.27 8.99 -36.72
C GLU A 242 0.78 9.28 -37.00
N PRO A 243 0.39 9.95 -38.09
CA PRO A 243 -1.00 10.32 -38.35
C PRO A 243 -1.76 9.09 -38.87
N ALA A 244 -2.99 8.86 -38.41
CA ALA A 244 -3.76 7.70 -38.87
C ALA A 244 -4.35 7.93 -40.27
N LEU A 245 -4.01 7.07 -41.23
CA LEU A 245 -4.61 7.06 -42.56
C LEU A 245 -6.12 6.82 -42.46
N LEU A 246 -6.92 7.77 -42.94
CA LEU A 246 -8.35 7.59 -43.06
C LEU A 246 -8.65 6.69 -44.28
N THR A 247 -9.69 5.85 -44.16
CA THR A 247 -10.11 4.90 -45.21
C THR A 247 -11.60 4.95 -45.55
N THR A 248 -12.39 5.72 -44.78
CA THR A 248 -13.80 6.08 -45.05
C THR A 248 -14.07 7.53 -44.65
N GLY A 249 -15.21 8.11 -45.03
CA GLY A 249 -15.74 9.35 -44.46
C GLY A 249 -15.09 10.68 -44.84
N VAL A 250 -13.99 10.68 -45.60
CA VAL A 250 -13.36 11.90 -46.13
C VAL A 250 -14.14 12.39 -47.35
N LYS A 251 -14.38 13.70 -47.42
CA LYS A 251 -14.89 14.43 -48.60
C LYS A 251 -13.79 15.32 -49.15
N LEU A 252 -13.61 15.31 -50.47
CA LEU A 252 -12.67 16.17 -51.19
C LEU A 252 -13.43 17.15 -52.09
N THR A 253 -12.91 18.37 -52.23
CA THR A 253 -13.41 19.36 -53.21
C THR A 253 -12.24 20.05 -53.91
N SER A 254 -12.48 20.47 -55.16
CA SER A 254 -11.57 21.30 -55.96
C SER A 254 -12.08 22.74 -56.00
N SER A 255 -11.18 23.72 -56.04
CA SER A 255 -11.54 25.13 -56.27
C SER A 255 -11.89 25.45 -57.74
N ASP A 256 -11.48 24.59 -58.68
CA ASP A 256 -11.85 24.67 -60.10
C ASP A 256 -11.83 23.28 -60.76
N ASP A 257 -13.02 22.67 -60.91
CA ASP A 257 -13.23 21.40 -61.60
C ASP A 257 -12.81 21.40 -63.09
N ASN A 258 -12.56 22.57 -63.70
CA ASN A 258 -12.04 22.64 -65.08
C ASN A 258 -10.52 22.43 -65.14
N ILE A 259 -9.80 22.65 -64.04
CA ILE A 259 -8.35 22.47 -63.92
C ILE A 259 -8.05 21.08 -63.36
N ALA A 260 -8.65 20.74 -62.22
CA ALA A 260 -8.64 19.38 -61.67
C ALA A 260 -10.01 19.04 -61.07
N THR A 261 -10.53 17.86 -61.37
CA THR A 261 -11.85 17.43 -60.85
C THR A 261 -11.74 16.21 -59.92
N VAL A 262 -12.57 16.20 -58.88
CA VAL A 262 -12.65 15.12 -57.88
C VAL A 262 -13.62 14.06 -58.39
N THR A 263 -13.17 12.80 -58.49
CA THR A 263 -13.90 11.72 -59.18
C THR A 263 -13.93 10.43 -58.37
N GLY A 264 -15.13 9.97 -58.03
CA GLY A 264 -15.32 8.70 -57.33
C GLY A 264 -16.69 8.60 -56.64
N ALA A 265 -16.78 7.66 -55.69
CA ALA A 265 -17.88 7.55 -54.73
C ALA A 265 -17.39 7.12 -53.31
N THR A 266 -16.08 6.93 -53.15
CA THR A 266 -15.37 6.53 -51.92
C THR A 266 -13.87 6.67 -52.19
N TYR A 267 -13.21 7.63 -51.51
CA TYR A 267 -11.78 7.95 -51.69
C TYR A 267 -11.46 8.39 -53.12
N ASP A 268 -12.03 9.56 -53.42
CA ASP A 268 -12.19 10.07 -54.77
C ASP A 268 -10.86 10.55 -55.35
N THR A 269 -10.55 10.08 -56.55
CA THR A 269 -9.31 10.40 -57.26
C THR A 269 -9.39 11.78 -57.89
N ILE A 270 -8.29 12.52 -57.85
CA ILE A 270 -8.17 13.82 -58.49
C ILE A 270 -7.63 13.61 -59.90
N LYS A 271 -8.37 14.09 -60.90
CA LYS A 271 -7.98 14.01 -62.30
C LYS A 271 -7.56 15.38 -62.82
N ALA A 272 -6.35 15.47 -63.34
CA ALA A 272 -5.84 16.67 -64.00
C ALA A 272 -6.46 16.83 -65.40
N LEU A 273 -7.07 17.98 -65.68
CA LEU A 273 -7.78 18.26 -66.94
C LEU A 273 -7.12 19.36 -67.77
N ALA A 274 -6.56 20.39 -67.14
CA ALA A 274 -5.90 21.50 -67.83
C ALA A 274 -4.72 22.05 -66.98
N PRO A 275 -3.71 22.69 -67.59
CA PRO A 275 -2.63 23.33 -66.84
C PRO A 275 -3.15 24.50 -66.01
N GLY A 276 -2.71 24.61 -64.76
CA GLY A 276 -3.16 25.63 -63.82
C GLY A 276 -2.81 25.27 -62.38
N THR A 277 -3.28 26.11 -61.44
CA THR A 277 -3.15 25.89 -60.00
C THR A 277 -4.54 25.82 -59.40
N VAL A 278 -4.77 24.87 -58.48
CA VAL A 278 -6.09 24.64 -57.89
C VAL A 278 -5.97 24.20 -56.43
N THR A 279 -6.82 24.74 -55.55
CA THR A 279 -6.83 24.34 -54.14
C THR A 279 -7.71 23.11 -53.96
N ILE A 280 -7.12 22.05 -53.43
CA ILE A 280 -7.83 20.84 -53.01
C ILE A 280 -8.13 20.98 -51.51
N THR A 281 -9.40 20.86 -51.12
CA THR A 281 -9.82 20.86 -49.71
C THR A 281 -10.29 19.48 -49.28
N ALA A 282 -9.84 19.00 -48.12
CA ALA A 282 -10.32 17.79 -47.48
C ALA A 282 -11.14 18.11 -46.21
N GLU A 283 -12.26 17.42 -46.05
CA GLU A 283 -13.18 17.53 -44.91
C GLU A 283 -13.41 16.15 -44.28
N TYR A 284 -13.51 16.10 -42.94
CA TYR A 284 -13.78 14.87 -42.20
C TYR A 284 -14.56 15.16 -40.91
N GLY A 285 -15.89 15.13 -40.98
CA GLY A 285 -16.76 15.50 -39.86
C GLY A 285 -16.47 16.92 -39.35
N ASP A 286 -16.39 17.08 -38.03
CA ASP A 286 -16.08 18.37 -37.37
C ASP A 286 -14.57 18.62 -37.17
N ALA A 287 -13.71 17.89 -37.90
CA ALA A 287 -12.27 18.12 -37.91
C ALA A 287 -11.89 19.44 -38.61
N PRO A 288 -10.72 20.04 -38.27
CA PRO A 288 -10.16 21.12 -39.07
C PRO A 288 -10.03 20.70 -40.53
N GLN A 289 -10.44 21.56 -41.47
CA GLN A 289 -10.24 21.31 -42.90
C GLN A 289 -8.74 21.30 -43.23
N SER A 290 -8.36 20.46 -44.19
CA SER A 290 -7.02 20.47 -44.79
C SER A 290 -7.09 21.10 -46.18
N GLN A 291 -6.10 21.90 -46.56
CA GLN A 291 -6.01 22.50 -47.89
C GLN A 291 -4.63 22.28 -48.48
N TYR A 292 -4.58 22.02 -49.78
CA TYR A 292 -3.36 21.77 -50.54
C TYR A 292 -3.41 22.45 -51.90
N GLU A 293 -2.34 23.16 -52.29
CA GLU A 293 -2.23 23.82 -53.59
C GLU A 293 -1.64 22.85 -54.63
N LEU A 294 -2.50 22.36 -55.53
CA LEU A 294 -2.14 21.42 -56.57
C LEU A 294 -1.81 22.16 -57.86
N HIS A 295 -0.54 22.10 -58.26
CA HIS A 295 -0.06 22.61 -59.54
C HIS A 295 -0.13 21.52 -60.63
N ILE A 296 -0.77 21.85 -61.75
CA ILE A 296 -0.88 20.99 -62.93
C ILE A 296 -0.15 21.65 -64.10
N THR A 297 0.70 20.87 -64.75
CA THR A 297 1.54 21.27 -65.88
C THR A 297 1.26 20.40 -67.11
N GLN A 298 1.75 20.82 -68.28
CA GLN A 298 1.49 20.09 -69.52
C GLN A 298 2.18 18.71 -69.54
N ASP A 299 3.38 18.64 -68.97
CA ASP A 299 4.17 17.43 -68.71
C ASP A 299 4.50 17.38 -67.21
N VAL A 300 4.63 16.18 -66.64
CA VAL A 300 4.87 15.98 -65.19
C VAL A 300 6.28 16.46 -64.82
N PRO A 301 6.46 17.29 -63.78
CA PRO A 301 7.79 17.68 -63.35
C PRO A 301 8.50 16.53 -62.61
N ALA A 302 9.81 16.43 -62.81
CA ALA A 302 10.66 15.59 -61.98
C ALA A 302 10.90 16.26 -60.61
N PRO A 303 11.01 15.50 -59.50
CA PRO A 303 11.48 16.05 -58.24
C PRO A 303 12.96 16.45 -58.36
N GLU A 304 13.34 17.52 -57.67
CA GLU A 304 14.72 18.04 -57.63
C GLU A 304 15.51 17.41 -56.48
N GLU A 305 14.86 17.16 -55.34
CA GLU A 305 15.42 16.55 -54.14
C GLU A 305 14.41 15.60 -53.49
N LEU A 306 14.93 14.59 -52.79
CA LEU A 306 14.17 13.80 -51.81
C LEU A 306 14.70 14.06 -50.41
N LEU A 307 13.79 14.23 -49.47
CA LEU A 307 14.08 14.47 -48.05
C LEU A 307 13.64 13.25 -47.24
N LEU A 308 14.57 12.70 -46.46
CA LEU A 308 14.40 11.51 -45.63
C LEU A 308 14.72 11.88 -44.16
N SER A 309 13.94 11.37 -43.20
CA SER A 309 14.05 11.72 -41.77
C SER A 309 13.64 10.53 -40.88
N GLY A 310 14.60 9.66 -40.55
CA GLY A 310 14.36 8.48 -39.71
C GLY A 310 14.78 8.67 -38.24
N PRO A 311 14.60 7.65 -37.38
CA PRO A 311 15.26 7.62 -36.09
C PRO A 311 16.78 7.57 -36.28
N LEU A 312 17.54 8.46 -35.64
CA LEU A 312 19.01 8.42 -35.67
C LEU A 312 19.58 7.25 -34.85
N HIS A 313 18.83 6.76 -33.86
CA HIS A 313 19.23 5.70 -32.94
C HIS A 313 18.11 4.67 -32.69
N MET A 314 18.49 3.41 -32.50
CA MET A 314 17.58 2.31 -32.10
C MET A 314 18.26 1.39 -31.06
N GLU A 315 17.47 0.58 -30.34
CA GLU A 315 17.98 -0.38 -29.34
C GLU A 315 17.50 -1.81 -29.65
N THR A 316 18.36 -2.81 -29.45
CA THR A 316 18.08 -4.22 -29.83
C THR A 316 16.93 -4.88 -29.05
N SER A 317 16.58 -4.37 -27.86
CA SER A 317 15.44 -4.85 -27.06
C SER A 317 14.10 -4.22 -27.43
N LEU A 318 14.07 -3.16 -28.24
CA LEU A 318 12.82 -2.52 -28.67
C LEU A 318 12.26 -3.23 -29.90
N THR A 319 11.44 -4.27 -29.68
CA THR A 319 10.54 -4.84 -30.71
C THR A 319 9.35 -3.91 -31.00
N GLY A 320 9.62 -2.60 -31.11
CA GLY A 320 8.69 -1.55 -31.51
C GLY A 320 8.88 -1.24 -32.99
N LYS A 321 7.81 -1.43 -33.77
CA LYS A 321 7.74 -1.19 -35.22
C LYS A 321 7.85 0.30 -35.59
N MET A 322 9.02 0.90 -35.45
CA MET A 322 9.28 2.26 -35.96
C MET A 322 9.37 2.22 -37.49
N ARG A 323 8.72 3.16 -38.19
CA ARG A 323 8.94 3.36 -39.63
C ARG A 323 10.11 4.30 -39.88
N THR A 324 10.76 4.14 -41.03
CA THR A 324 11.41 5.27 -41.70
C THR A 324 10.38 6.35 -41.93
N SER A 325 10.76 7.57 -41.60
CA SER A 325 10.74 8.66 -42.57
C SER A 325 9.49 8.80 -43.41
N VAL A 326 8.69 9.80 -43.03
CA VAL A 326 7.96 10.62 -44.01
C VAL A 326 8.96 11.04 -45.10
N VAL A 327 8.78 10.54 -46.33
CA VAL A 327 9.59 10.96 -47.47
C VAL A 327 8.89 12.16 -48.09
N TYR A 328 9.64 13.25 -48.27
CA TYR A 328 9.16 14.40 -49.01
C TYR A 328 9.90 14.55 -50.33
N SER A 329 9.22 15.05 -51.37
CA SER A 329 9.83 15.47 -52.62
C SER A 329 9.76 16.99 -52.77
N VAL A 330 10.89 17.60 -53.16
CA VAL A 330 10.98 19.02 -53.50
C VAL A 330 10.84 19.17 -55.01
N TYR A 331 10.05 20.16 -55.46
CA TYR A 331 9.91 20.55 -56.85
C TYR A 331 10.07 22.07 -56.95
N GLY A 332 10.84 22.60 -57.90
CA GLY A 332 11.08 24.05 -58.04
C GLY A 332 9.87 24.91 -58.42
N ASN A 333 8.66 24.33 -58.43
CA ASN A 333 7.38 25.02 -58.60
C ASN A 333 6.46 24.94 -57.36
N GLN A 334 6.92 24.33 -56.26
CA GLN A 334 6.24 24.26 -54.96
C GLN A 334 7.04 25.07 -53.91
N THR A 335 6.37 25.67 -52.93
CA THR A 335 7.06 26.30 -51.78
C THR A 335 7.46 25.31 -50.70
N ASP A 336 6.66 24.26 -50.52
CA ASP A 336 6.78 23.30 -49.42
C ASP A 336 7.07 21.89 -49.95
N PRO A 337 7.81 21.05 -49.21
CA PRO A 337 8.07 19.67 -49.63
C PRO A 337 6.77 18.85 -49.64
N VAL A 338 6.57 18.04 -50.68
CA VAL A 338 5.34 17.24 -50.86
C VAL A 338 5.49 15.86 -50.22
N TRP A 339 4.59 15.51 -49.29
CA TRP A 339 4.59 14.20 -48.63
C TRP A 339 4.27 13.08 -49.62
N LEU A 340 5.24 12.19 -49.86
CA LEU A 340 5.09 10.96 -50.62
C LEU A 340 4.56 9.80 -49.76
N THR A 341 3.57 9.08 -50.30
CA THR A 341 2.87 8.00 -49.58
C THR A 341 2.90 6.65 -50.32
N GLU A 342 3.23 6.66 -51.62
CA GLU A 342 3.29 5.51 -52.52
C GLU A 342 4.47 5.67 -53.51
N GLU A 343 4.74 4.68 -54.36
CA GLU A 343 5.85 4.64 -55.36
C GLU A 343 7.29 4.73 -54.81
N ILE A 344 7.48 4.82 -53.48
CA ILE A 344 8.81 4.80 -52.84
C ILE A 344 9.35 3.36 -52.78
N SER A 345 10.66 3.20 -53.02
CA SER A 345 11.38 1.96 -52.74
C SER A 345 12.48 2.19 -51.68
N TYR A 346 12.58 1.27 -50.72
CA TYR A 346 13.50 1.34 -49.58
C TYR A 346 14.54 0.22 -49.62
N ALA A 347 15.76 0.51 -49.15
CA ALA A 347 16.82 -0.47 -48.92
C ALA A 347 17.66 -0.11 -47.70
N SER A 348 18.21 -1.11 -47.02
CA SER A 348 19.25 -0.97 -45.99
C SER A 348 20.55 -1.56 -46.52
N ASP A 349 21.69 -0.91 -46.27
CA ASP A 349 22.99 -1.48 -46.63
C ASP A 349 23.43 -2.60 -45.67
N GLN A 350 23.06 -2.50 -44.37
CA GLN A 350 23.27 -3.50 -43.33
C GLN A 350 21.94 -4.04 -42.77
N PRO A 351 21.20 -4.89 -43.52
CA PRO A 351 19.94 -5.48 -43.05
C PRO A 351 20.08 -6.40 -41.82
N GLY A 352 21.31 -6.82 -41.48
CA GLY A 352 21.62 -7.53 -40.24
C GLY A 352 21.83 -6.62 -39.01
N VAL A 353 21.86 -5.30 -39.20
CA VAL A 353 21.92 -4.28 -38.14
C VAL A 353 20.55 -3.61 -38.03
N VAL A 354 20.01 -3.08 -39.14
CA VAL A 354 18.63 -2.60 -39.27
C VAL A 354 18.02 -3.07 -40.58
N SER A 355 16.95 -3.86 -40.53
CA SER A 355 16.17 -4.24 -41.72
C SER A 355 15.03 -3.23 -41.98
N VAL A 356 14.71 -2.94 -43.23
CA VAL A 356 13.58 -2.09 -43.66
C VAL A 356 12.62 -2.86 -44.56
N ASP A 357 11.29 -2.69 -44.39
CA ASP A 357 10.27 -3.32 -45.24
C ASP A 357 9.75 -2.41 -46.37
N GLN A 358 8.86 -2.96 -47.22
CA GLN A 358 8.31 -2.25 -48.39
C GLN A 358 7.48 -1.00 -48.06
N ALA A 359 6.99 -0.87 -46.82
CA ALA A 359 6.28 0.30 -46.32
C ALA A 359 7.16 1.16 -45.39
N GLY A 360 8.48 0.97 -45.46
CA GLY A 360 9.47 1.70 -44.68
C GLY A 360 9.67 1.18 -43.25
N GLN A 361 9.08 0.06 -42.85
CA GLN A 361 9.14 -0.34 -41.44
C GLN A 361 10.51 -0.87 -41.04
N LEU A 362 11.15 -0.22 -40.07
CA LEU A 362 12.46 -0.58 -39.53
C LEU A 362 12.33 -1.64 -38.44
N THR A 363 13.37 -2.44 -38.29
CA THR A 363 13.56 -3.35 -37.14
C THR A 363 15.05 -3.43 -36.84
N ALA A 364 15.43 -3.14 -35.59
CA ALA A 364 16.79 -3.32 -35.11
C ALA A 364 17.08 -4.81 -34.91
N VAL A 365 18.26 -5.27 -35.32
CA VAL A 365 18.64 -6.69 -35.35
C VAL A 365 19.91 -6.95 -34.55
N SER A 366 20.92 -6.08 -34.64
CA SER A 366 22.12 -6.11 -33.79
C SER A 366 22.73 -4.71 -33.66
N ALA A 367 23.57 -4.49 -32.64
CA ALA A 367 24.32 -3.24 -32.52
C ALA A 367 25.25 -2.98 -33.73
N GLY A 368 25.37 -1.72 -34.14
CA GLY A 368 26.10 -1.29 -35.34
C GLY A 368 25.56 0.00 -35.95
N THR A 369 25.92 0.32 -37.19
CA THR A 369 25.35 1.43 -37.97
C THR A 369 24.92 0.93 -39.35
N ALA A 370 23.81 1.48 -39.88
CA ALA A 370 23.25 1.16 -41.18
C ALA A 370 22.71 2.42 -41.88
N ASP A 371 22.92 2.53 -43.18
CA ASP A 371 22.32 3.58 -44.03
C ASP A 371 21.04 3.06 -44.69
N ILE A 372 19.92 3.74 -44.43
CA ILE A 372 18.65 3.47 -45.11
C ILE A 372 18.53 4.40 -46.31
N THR A 373 18.40 3.83 -47.50
CA THR A 373 18.22 4.54 -48.77
C THR A 373 16.76 4.47 -49.20
N ALA A 374 16.17 5.59 -49.58
CA ALA A 374 14.86 5.68 -50.21
C ALA A 374 15.00 6.23 -51.64
N MET A 375 14.23 5.71 -52.59
CA MET A 375 14.25 6.11 -54.00
C MET A 375 12.82 6.29 -54.54
N TYR A 376 12.59 7.43 -55.21
CA TYR A 376 11.35 7.77 -55.90
C TYR A 376 11.66 8.52 -57.22
N ARG A 377 11.02 8.12 -58.32
CA ARG A 377 11.19 8.66 -59.69
C ARG A 377 12.64 8.86 -60.17
N GLY A 378 13.59 8.07 -59.62
CA GLY A 378 15.01 8.09 -59.99
C GLY A 378 15.89 9.02 -59.14
N VAL A 379 15.31 9.79 -58.21
CA VAL A 379 16.05 10.53 -57.16
C VAL A 379 16.17 9.65 -55.92
N THR A 380 17.24 9.83 -55.13
CA THR A 380 17.55 9.04 -53.93
C THR A 380 17.89 9.91 -52.73
N ALA A 381 17.45 9.50 -51.54
CA ALA A 381 17.87 10.08 -50.25
C ALA A 381 18.40 8.98 -49.32
N GLN A 382 19.27 9.35 -48.37
CA GLN A 382 19.86 8.42 -47.40
C GLN A 382 19.74 8.96 -45.97
N HIS A 383 19.59 8.05 -45.01
CA HIS A 383 19.48 8.37 -43.58
C HIS A 383 20.21 7.31 -42.74
N ALA A 384 21.20 7.74 -41.95
CA ALA A 384 22.02 6.88 -41.12
C ALA A 384 21.35 6.54 -39.78
N ILE A 385 21.42 5.29 -39.36
CA ILE A 385 20.83 4.78 -38.10
C ILE A 385 21.89 4.00 -37.32
N THR A 386 22.07 4.31 -36.04
CA THR A 386 22.97 3.57 -35.13
C THR A 386 22.19 2.78 -34.09
N VAL A 387 22.43 1.47 -34.04
CA VAL A 387 21.82 0.52 -33.10
C VAL A 387 22.77 0.25 -31.94
N THR A 388 22.24 0.22 -30.71
CA THR A 388 22.98 -0.15 -29.49
C THR A 388 22.27 -1.25 -28.70
N ASP A 389 23.04 -2.04 -27.96
CA ASP A 389 22.47 -2.96 -26.97
C ASP A 389 22.04 -2.21 -25.70
N PRO A 390 20.97 -2.65 -25.02
CA PRO A 390 20.41 -1.95 -23.87
C PRO A 390 21.29 -2.13 -22.62
N VAL A 391 21.69 -1.02 -21.99
CA VAL A 391 22.43 -1.08 -20.72
C VAL A 391 21.47 -1.46 -19.58
N PRO A 392 21.77 -2.47 -18.74
CA PRO A 392 20.90 -2.86 -17.64
C PRO A 392 20.98 -1.82 -16.51
N VAL A 393 19.87 -1.10 -16.27
CA VAL A 393 19.79 -0.07 -15.23
C VAL A 393 19.20 -0.68 -13.95
N LEU A 394 19.94 -0.60 -12.85
CA LEU A 394 19.51 -1.10 -11.54
C LEU A 394 18.27 -0.34 -11.03
N GLN A 395 17.14 -1.04 -10.90
CA GLN A 395 15.89 -0.48 -10.41
C GLN A 395 15.83 -0.51 -8.88
N SER A 396 16.11 -1.66 -8.28
CA SER A 396 15.99 -1.93 -6.86
C SER A 396 16.96 -3.03 -6.43
N ILE A 397 17.19 -3.12 -5.13
CA ILE A 397 17.74 -4.32 -4.48
C ILE A 397 16.78 -4.78 -3.38
N GLU A 398 16.82 -6.05 -3.04
CA GLU A 398 16.09 -6.63 -1.92
C GLU A 398 17.05 -7.44 -1.04
N LEU A 399 17.03 -7.19 0.26
CA LEU A 399 17.78 -7.92 1.27
C LEU A 399 16.90 -9.08 1.79
N GLN A 400 17.40 -10.30 1.68
CA GLN A 400 16.67 -11.55 1.90
C GLN A 400 17.37 -12.42 2.96
N GLY A 401 16.63 -13.36 3.57
CA GLY A 401 17.17 -14.34 4.52
C GLY A 401 17.29 -13.87 5.99
N LEU A 402 16.80 -12.67 6.31
CA LEU A 402 16.80 -12.16 7.70
C LEU A 402 15.64 -12.74 8.53
N THR A 403 15.91 -13.84 9.23
CA THR A 403 15.08 -14.37 10.32
C THR A 403 15.51 -13.79 11.68
N ALA A 404 14.85 -14.17 12.77
CA ALA A 404 15.46 -14.02 14.09
C ALA A 404 16.69 -14.94 14.26
N VAL A 405 17.52 -14.62 15.25
CA VAL A 405 18.76 -15.35 15.58
C VAL A 405 18.92 -15.50 17.09
N THR A 406 19.53 -16.60 17.54
CA THR A 406 19.90 -16.78 18.94
C THR A 406 21.13 -15.95 19.31
N VAL A 407 21.24 -15.51 20.57
CA VAL A 407 22.52 -15.02 21.11
C VAL A 407 23.58 -16.12 21.01
N GLY A 408 24.63 -15.85 20.24
CA GLY A 408 25.73 -16.76 19.93
C GLY A 408 25.70 -17.34 18.51
N ASP A 409 24.55 -17.34 17.85
CA ASP A 409 24.38 -17.88 16.50
C ASP A 409 24.64 -16.82 15.42
N SER A 410 24.89 -17.30 14.19
CA SER A 410 25.00 -16.46 12.99
C SER A 410 24.44 -17.16 11.75
N PHE A 411 24.08 -16.38 10.74
CA PHE A 411 23.55 -16.85 9.46
C PHE A 411 23.92 -15.86 8.34
N GLU A 412 23.85 -16.32 7.09
CA GLU A 412 24.23 -15.56 5.90
C GLU A 412 22.99 -14.93 5.24
N THR A 413 23.09 -13.66 4.83
CA THR A 413 22.01 -12.97 4.09
C THR A 413 22.27 -12.98 2.59
N ALA A 414 21.21 -12.90 1.79
CA ALA A 414 21.30 -12.75 0.34
C ALA A 414 20.81 -11.37 -0.08
N VAL A 415 21.35 -10.82 -1.17
CA VAL A 415 20.83 -9.60 -1.79
C VAL A 415 20.51 -9.88 -3.25
N SER A 416 19.25 -9.66 -3.65
CA SER A 416 18.83 -9.71 -5.05
C SER A 416 18.77 -8.29 -5.64
N ALA A 417 18.90 -8.20 -6.97
CA ALA A 417 18.92 -6.94 -7.71
C ALA A 417 18.04 -7.03 -8.97
N THR A 418 17.15 -6.05 -9.14
CA THR A 418 16.24 -5.97 -10.30
C THR A 418 16.76 -4.96 -11.32
N TYR A 419 16.79 -5.33 -12.60
CA TYR A 419 17.33 -4.49 -13.69
C TYR A 419 16.26 -4.21 -14.76
N SER A 420 16.40 -3.10 -15.49
CA SER A 420 15.36 -2.51 -16.36
C SER A 420 14.79 -3.40 -17.48
N TRP A 421 15.47 -4.47 -17.87
CA TRP A 421 15.03 -5.39 -18.93
C TRP A 421 15.21 -6.88 -18.57
N MET A 422 15.59 -7.20 -17.32
CA MET A 422 15.74 -8.58 -16.87
C MET A 422 14.45 -9.01 -16.17
N GLU A 423 13.84 -10.11 -16.62
CA GLU A 423 12.58 -10.62 -16.06
C GLU A 423 12.74 -11.11 -14.60
N GLU A 424 13.91 -11.67 -14.27
CA GLU A 424 14.21 -12.25 -12.96
C GLU A 424 15.28 -11.45 -12.19
N PRO A 425 15.15 -11.28 -10.85
CA PRO A 425 16.19 -10.67 -10.03
C PRO A 425 17.50 -11.48 -9.98
N VAL A 426 18.63 -10.79 -9.99
CA VAL A 426 19.97 -11.38 -9.93
C VAL A 426 20.53 -11.33 -8.52
N ILE A 427 21.02 -12.46 -7.98
CA ILE A 427 21.73 -12.47 -6.68
C ILE A 427 23.10 -11.81 -6.81
N ILE A 428 23.40 -10.87 -5.91
CA ILE A 428 24.63 -10.09 -5.86
C ILE A 428 25.52 -10.61 -4.72
N THR A 429 26.72 -11.09 -5.07
CA THR A 429 27.69 -11.66 -4.12
C THR A 429 28.88 -10.75 -3.80
N GLU A 430 29.01 -9.60 -4.48
CA GLU A 430 30.13 -8.67 -4.34
C GLU A 430 29.69 -7.21 -4.42
N GLY A 431 30.43 -6.30 -3.80
CA GLY A 431 30.19 -4.85 -3.87
C GLY A 431 29.00 -4.33 -3.06
N VAL A 432 28.34 -5.19 -2.27
CA VAL A 432 27.32 -4.80 -1.30
C VAL A 432 27.99 -4.29 -0.02
N THR A 433 27.54 -3.15 0.50
CA THR A 433 27.92 -2.65 1.83
C THR A 433 26.79 -2.93 2.82
N PHE A 434 27.08 -3.71 3.86
CA PHE A 434 26.15 -3.98 4.96
C PHE A 434 26.41 -3.06 6.15
N THR A 435 25.35 -2.70 6.88
CA THR A 435 25.41 -1.97 8.16
C THR A 435 24.32 -2.45 9.11
N SER A 436 24.55 -2.34 10.41
CA SER A 436 23.55 -2.60 11.47
C SER A 436 23.27 -1.33 12.26
N SER A 437 22.00 -1.05 12.55
CA SER A 437 21.62 0.09 13.40
C SER A 437 21.97 -0.11 14.88
N ASN A 438 22.29 -1.34 15.30
CA ASN A 438 22.78 -1.64 16.64
C ASN A 438 23.76 -2.83 16.61
N PRO A 439 25.04 -2.59 16.28
CA PRO A 439 26.07 -3.63 16.22
C PRO A 439 26.35 -4.33 17.57
N SER A 440 25.83 -3.82 18.69
CA SER A 440 25.94 -4.47 20.02
C SER A 440 24.85 -5.50 20.30
N VAL A 441 23.78 -5.52 19.48
CA VAL A 441 22.69 -6.51 19.50
C VAL A 441 22.89 -7.51 18.37
N ALA A 442 22.98 -7.03 17.14
CA ALA A 442 23.31 -7.85 15.97
C ALA A 442 24.40 -7.16 15.15
N ALA A 443 25.56 -7.82 15.02
CA ALA A 443 26.63 -7.38 14.13
C ALA A 443 26.41 -7.95 12.72
N VAL A 444 26.92 -7.27 11.69
CA VAL A 444 26.97 -7.78 10.31
C VAL A 444 28.36 -7.53 9.74
N ASP A 445 28.91 -8.49 9.00
CA ASP A 445 30.24 -8.40 8.38
C ASP A 445 30.18 -7.90 6.91
N ASP A 446 31.33 -7.90 6.24
CA ASP A 446 31.49 -7.46 4.84
C ASP A 446 30.89 -8.42 3.81
N LYS A 447 30.41 -9.60 4.24
CA LYS A 447 29.75 -10.62 3.41
C LYS A 447 28.25 -10.71 3.66
N GLY A 448 27.73 -9.95 4.63
CA GLY A 448 26.33 -10.05 5.03
C GLY A 448 26.04 -11.21 5.99
N VAL A 449 27.05 -11.77 6.66
CA VAL A 449 26.84 -12.70 7.76
C VAL A 449 26.45 -11.91 9.00
N VAL A 450 25.27 -12.18 9.54
CA VAL A 450 24.71 -11.49 10.70
C VAL A 450 24.83 -12.38 11.93
N SER A 451 25.36 -11.82 13.02
CA SER A 451 25.65 -12.54 14.27
C SER A 451 24.87 -11.95 15.45
N GLY A 452 24.12 -12.79 16.17
CA GLY A 452 23.37 -12.40 17.37
C GLY A 452 24.28 -12.28 18.59
N LEU A 453 24.45 -11.07 19.13
CA LEU A 453 25.38 -10.80 20.24
C LEU A 453 24.67 -10.53 21.58
N LYS A 454 23.48 -9.94 21.55
CA LYS A 454 22.69 -9.62 22.74
C LYS A 454 21.20 -9.54 22.38
N ILE A 455 20.34 -9.97 23.31
CA ILE A 455 18.88 -9.79 23.22
C ILE A 455 18.52 -8.34 22.85
N GLY A 456 17.64 -8.18 21.87
CA GLY A 456 17.15 -6.89 21.38
C GLY A 456 16.78 -6.93 19.90
N SER A 457 16.55 -5.75 19.32
CA SER A 457 16.33 -5.55 17.88
C SER A 457 17.46 -4.74 17.23
N ALA A 458 17.69 -4.97 15.93
CA ALA A 458 18.54 -4.14 15.09
C ALA A 458 18.01 -4.11 13.65
N ARG A 459 18.21 -3.02 12.91
CA ARG A 459 17.94 -2.97 11.47
C ARG A 459 19.23 -3.25 10.71
N VAL A 460 19.26 -4.32 9.93
CA VAL A 460 20.35 -4.58 8.97
C VAL A 460 19.99 -3.88 7.67
N THR A 461 20.94 -3.17 7.08
CA THR A 461 20.77 -2.37 5.85
C THR A 461 21.86 -2.74 4.86
N ALA A 462 21.46 -3.26 3.70
CA ALA A 462 22.34 -3.52 2.57
C ALA A 462 22.29 -2.35 1.58
N THR A 463 23.44 -2.03 0.98
CA THR A 463 23.59 -0.94 0.00
C THR A 463 24.38 -1.44 -1.21
N PHE A 464 23.87 -1.26 -2.42
CA PHE A 464 24.55 -1.65 -3.67
C PHE A 464 24.26 -0.61 -4.76
N GLN A 465 25.31 -0.09 -5.40
CA GLN A 465 25.24 0.94 -6.46
C GLN A 465 24.31 2.13 -6.14
N GLY A 466 24.24 2.53 -4.86
CA GLY A 466 23.40 3.64 -4.39
C GLY A 466 21.93 3.30 -4.13
N LYS A 467 21.49 2.05 -4.36
CA LYS A 467 20.22 1.52 -3.86
C LYS A 467 20.41 0.92 -2.48
N THR A 468 19.36 0.92 -1.66
CA THR A 468 19.35 0.30 -0.33
C THR A 468 18.17 -0.64 -0.16
N SER A 469 18.34 -1.64 0.70
CA SER A 469 17.26 -2.46 1.26
C SER A 469 17.54 -2.72 2.74
N SER A 470 16.51 -3.02 3.54
CA SER A 470 16.65 -3.16 4.99
C SER A 470 15.57 -4.03 5.58
N LEU A 471 15.93 -4.86 6.56
CA LEU A 471 14.99 -5.61 7.40
C LEU A 471 15.41 -5.50 8.86
N TYR A 472 14.46 -5.67 9.77
CA TYR A 472 14.74 -5.82 11.20
C TYR A 472 15.09 -7.27 11.52
N ILE A 473 16.12 -7.45 12.35
CA ILE A 473 16.40 -8.71 13.03
C ILE A 473 16.06 -8.58 14.51
N THR A 474 15.46 -9.64 15.03
CA THR A 474 15.25 -9.86 16.47
C THR A 474 16.28 -10.87 16.96
N VAL A 475 16.99 -10.53 18.04
CA VAL A 475 17.95 -11.40 18.70
C VAL A 475 17.33 -11.90 20.00
N ASN A 476 17.27 -13.21 20.17
CA ASN A 476 16.60 -13.87 21.30
C ASN A 476 17.57 -14.77 22.08
N LYS A 477 17.24 -15.11 23.33
CA LYS A 477 17.86 -16.27 24.00
C LYS A 477 17.36 -17.57 23.34
N ALA A 478 18.04 -18.69 23.59
CA ALA A 478 17.57 -19.99 23.13
C ALA A 478 16.15 -20.25 23.66
N SER A 479 15.20 -20.47 22.75
CA SER A 479 13.78 -20.53 23.09
C SER A 479 13.39 -21.91 23.63
N GLU A 480 13.47 -22.11 24.94
CA GLU A 480 12.79 -23.21 25.61
C GLU A 480 11.26 -23.01 25.57
N HIS A 481 10.49 -24.10 25.54
CA HIS A 481 9.04 -24.00 25.70
C HIS A 481 8.73 -23.77 27.19
N PRO A 482 7.98 -22.71 27.56
CA PRO A 482 7.62 -22.47 28.95
C PRO A 482 6.55 -23.47 29.42
N LYS A 483 6.75 -24.03 30.61
CA LYS A 483 5.73 -24.88 31.27
C LYS A 483 4.49 -24.10 31.70
N ALA A 484 4.65 -22.83 32.09
CA ALA A 484 3.55 -21.97 32.49
C ALA A 484 3.58 -20.69 31.65
N GLU A 485 2.50 -20.44 30.90
CA GLU A 485 2.39 -19.37 29.92
C GLU A 485 0.90 -19.07 29.68
N MET A 486 0.49 -17.82 29.79
CA MET A 486 -0.86 -17.40 29.40
C MET A 486 -0.98 -17.45 27.88
N ARG A 487 -1.98 -18.17 27.37
CA ARG A 487 -2.25 -18.33 25.93
C ARG A 487 -3.74 -18.15 25.72
N ALA A 488 -4.16 -16.93 25.39
CA ALA A 488 -5.58 -16.60 25.36
C ALA A 488 -6.02 -15.87 24.11
N ALA A 489 -7.30 -15.96 23.76
CA ALA A 489 -7.88 -15.19 22.65
C ALA A 489 -9.08 -14.36 23.10
N TRP A 490 -9.20 -13.13 22.58
CA TRP A 490 -10.41 -12.33 22.75
C TRP A 490 -11.52 -12.85 21.83
N ILE A 491 -12.72 -12.95 22.39
CA ILE A 491 -13.96 -13.28 21.68
C ILE A 491 -14.89 -12.07 21.82
N ALA A 492 -14.84 -11.18 20.82
CA ALA A 492 -15.62 -9.95 20.78
C ALA A 492 -17.03 -10.19 20.25
N THR A 493 -18.02 -9.69 20.98
CA THR A 493 -19.45 -9.85 20.70
C THR A 493 -20.08 -8.62 20.07
N VAL A 494 -19.55 -7.43 20.36
CA VAL A 494 -19.95 -6.16 19.72
C VAL A 494 -19.86 -6.29 18.18
N ASP A 495 -20.84 -5.74 17.47
CA ASP A 495 -20.98 -5.83 16.00
C ASP A 495 -21.03 -7.25 15.40
N ASN A 496 -21.12 -8.29 16.25
CA ASN A 496 -20.87 -9.70 15.93
C ASN A 496 -19.45 -9.95 15.36
N ILE A 497 -18.41 -9.37 15.98
CA ILE A 497 -17.03 -9.45 15.49
C ILE A 497 -16.51 -10.89 15.40
N ASP A 498 -16.58 -11.69 16.48
CA ASP A 498 -16.15 -13.09 16.50
C ASP A 498 -17.33 -14.06 16.72
N TRP A 499 -18.15 -13.81 17.74
CA TRP A 499 -19.28 -14.67 18.12
C TRP A 499 -20.42 -13.87 18.77
N PRO A 500 -21.71 -14.24 18.57
CA PRO A 500 -22.21 -15.16 17.56
C PRO A 500 -21.93 -14.63 16.15
N ALA A 501 -21.93 -15.48 15.13
CA ALA A 501 -21.79 -14.99 13.75
C ALA A 501 -22.98 -14.09 13.37
N LYS A 502 -22.72 -13.01 12.64
CA LYS A 502 -23.71 -11.97 12.34
C LYS A 502 -24.99 -12.54 11.68
N GLY A 503 -26.13 -12.33 12.35
CA GLY A 503 -27.44 -12.83 11.93
C GLY A 503 -27.84 -14.19 12.52
N VAL A 504 -26.95 -14.91 13.21
CA VAL A 504 -27.26 -16.17 13.90
C VAL A 504 -27.94 -15.86 15.22
N THR A 505 -29.27 -16.04 15.24
CA THR A 505 -30.15 -15.74 16.38
C THR A 505 -30.84 -16.99 16.97
N ASP A 506 -30.47 -18.16 16.47
CA ASP A 506 -30.94 -19.47 16.93
C ASP A 506 -29.99 -20.03 18.01
N PRO A 507 -30.45 -20.30 19.25
CA PRO A 507 -29.59 -20.69 20.36
C PRO A 507 -28.71 -21.92 20.09
N ASP A 508 -29.20 -22.92 19.38
CA ASP A 508 -28.44 -24.15 19.17
C ASP A 508 -27.35 -23.96 18.11
N GLN A 509 -27.58 -23.15 17.07
CA GLN A 509 -26.52 -22.68 16.18
C GLN A 509 -25.47 -21.82 16.93
N GLN A 510 -25.89 -20.94 17.85
CA GLN A 510 -24.95 -20.15 18.66
C GLN A 510 -24.04 -21.05 19.51
N LYS A 511 -24.61 -22.04 20.19
CA LYS A 511 -23.86 -23.04 20.98
C LYS A 511 -22.87 -23.83 20.14
N GLN A 512 -23.31 -24.35 18.98
CA GLN A 512 -22.45 -25.13 18.08
C GLN A 512 -21.32 -24.28 17.48
N GLN A 513 -21.56 -23.00 17.19
CA GLN A 513 -20.51 -22.07 16.78
C GLN A 513 -19.49 -21.80 17.90
N PHE A 514 -19.93 -21.70 19.16
CA PHE A 514 -19.01 -21.50 20.28
C PHE A 514 -18.15 -22.74 20.54
N ILE A 515 -18.76 -23.93 20.56
CA ILE A 515 -18.07 -25.22 20.67
C ILE A 515 -16.99 -25.32 19.57
N SER A 516 -17.38 -25.09 18.31
CA SER A 516 -16.44 -25.12 17.18
C SER A 516 -15.30 -24.10 17.32
N LEU A 517 -15.57 -22.93 17.91
CA LEU A 517 -14.55 -21.91 18.15
C LEU A 517 -13.58 -22.33 19.25
N LEU A 518 -14.07 -22.88 20.37
CA LEU A 518 -13.21 -23.40 21.44
C LEU A 518 -12.33 -24.55 20.95
N ASP A 519 -12.87 -25.48 20.15
CA ASP A 519 -12.10 -26.59 19.60
C ASP A 519 -10.94 -26.09 18.71
N GLN A 520 -11.15 -25.00 17.94
CA GLN A 520 -10.10 -24.35 17.15
C GLN A 520 -9.06 -23.62 18.02
N LEU A 521 -9.46 -23.07 19.17
CA LEU A 521 -8.55 -22.40 20.11
C LEU A 521 -7.74 -23.42 20.95
N GLU A 522 -8.34 -24.55 21.32
CA GLU A 522 -7.67 -25.68 21.99
C GLU A 522 -6.61 -26.29 21.08
N ASP A 523 -6.97 -26.58 19.81
CA ASP A 523 -6.05 -27.04 18.77
C ASP A 523 -4.96 -25.99 18.47
N ALA A 524 -5.24 -24.68 18.61
CA ALA A 524 -4.22 -23.62 18.54
C ALA A 524 -3.35 -23.47 19.82
N GLY A 525 -3.56 -24.31 20.84
CA GLY A 525 -2.78 -24.33 22.07
C GLY A 525 -3.16 -23.27 23.11
N MET A 526 -4.34 -22.66 23.02
CA MET A 526 -4.84 -21.72 24.04
C MET A 526 -5.21 -22.44 25.35
N ASN A 527 -5.06 -21.75 26.48
CA ASN A 527 -5.49 -22.18 27.81
C ASN A 527 -6.47 -21.20 28.49
N ALA A 528 -6.85 -20.08 27.86
CA ALA A 528 -7.91 -19.20 28.35
C ALA A 528 -8.67 -18.49 27.20
N VAL A 529 -9.86 -17.97 27.50
CA VAL A 529 -10.61 -17.10 26.59
C VAL A 529 -11.08 -15.83 27.30
N ILE A 530 -11.00 -14.70 26.59
CA ILE A 530 -11.50 -13.41 27.08
C ILE A 530 -12.80 -13.08 26.36
N MET A 531 -13.91 -13.38 27.03
CA MET A 531 -15.25 -13.42 26.44
C MET A 531 -16.03 -12.13 26.71
N GLN A 532 -16.42 -11.39 25.67
CA GLN A 532 -17.12 -10.11 25.83
C GLN A 532 -18.59 -10.29 26.25
N ILE A 533 -18.88 -10.22 27.55
CA ILE A 533 -20.23 -10.43 28.08
C ILE A 533 -21.03 -9.13 28.30
N LYS A 534 -20.36 -7.97 28.27
CA LYS A 534 -20.98 -6.65 28.41
C LYS A 534 -20.44 -5.64 27.36
N PRO A 535 -20.81 -5.77 26.07
CA PRO A 535 -20.25 -4.93 24.99
C PRO A 535 -20.77 -3.48 24.94
N THR A 536 -22.02 -3.25 25.33
CA THR A 536 -22.79 -2.01 25.05
C THR A 536 -23.86 -1.75 26.14
N ALA A 537 -23.43 -1.68 27.41
CA ALA A 537 -24.26 -1.55 28.63
C ALA A 537 -25.42 -2.58 28.81
N ASP A 538 -25.46 -3.56 27.92
CA ASP A 538 -26.38 -4.68 27.80
C ASP A 538 -25.85 -5.90 28.55
N ALA A 539 -26.32 -7.12 28.25
CA ALA A 539 -25.84 -8.35 28.90
C ALA A 539 -25.95 -9.59 27.99
N PHE A 540 -24.94 -10.46 28.07
CA PHE A 540 -24.95 -11.84 27.56
C PHE A 540 -25.41 -12.86 28.61
N TYR A 541 -26.19 -12.41 29.60
CA TYR A 541 -26.65 -13.17 30.75
C TYR A 541 -27.93 -12.53 31.32
N PRO A 542 -28.79 -13.26 32.05
CA PRO A 542 -29.89 -12.65 32.80
C PRO A 542 -29.33 -11.67 33.84
N SER A 543 -29.67 -10.38 33.72
CA SER A 543 -29.07 -9.30 34.51
C SER A 543 -30.11 -8.31 35.04
N ASN A 544 -29.90 -7.80 36.25
CA ASN A 544 -30.64 -6.65 36.78
C ASN A 544 -29.97 -5.30 36.42
N TYR A 545 -28.78 -5.35 35.80
CA TYR A 545 -27.89 -4.21 35.52
C TYR A 545 -27.63 -4.02 34.02
N GLY A 546 -28.55 -4.47 33.17
CA GLY A 546 -28.53 -4.22 31.72
C GLY A 546 -29.56 -5.08 30.98
N PRO A 547 -30.14 -4.59 29.86
CA PRO A 547 -31.02 -5.40 29.03
C PRO A 547 -30.23 -6.48 28.27
N TRP A 548 -30.92 -7.53 27.82
CA TRP A 548 -30.34 -8.52 26.90
C TRP A 548 -29.68 -7.86 25.68
N SER A 549 -28.51 -8.36 25.29
CA SER A 549 -27.74 -7.80 24.17
C SER A 549 -28.40 -8.00 22.80
N GLU A 550 -28.38 -6.96 21.97
CA GLU A 550 -28.89 -7.05 20.60
C GLU A 550 -28.08 -8.01 19.73
N TRP A 551 -26.80 -8.22 20.04
CA TRP A 551 -25.89 -9.12 19.32
C TRP A 551 -26.26 -10.60 19.42
N LEU A 552 -27.15 -10.98 20.35
CA LEU A 552 -27.71 -12.33 20.49
C LEU A 552 -28.98 -12.57 19.65
N THR A 553 -29.81 -11.54 19.40
CA THR A 553 -31.18 -11.74 18.91
C THR A 553 -31.62 -10.79 17.79
N GLY A 554 -30.77 -9.82 17.44
CA GLY A 554 -31.06 -8.70 16.55
C GLY A 554 -31.89 -7.58 17.18
N VAL A 555 -32.23 -7.67 18.47
CA VAL A 555 -33.10 -6.71 19.18
C VAL A 555 -32.65 -6.57 20.64
N GLN A 556 -32.27 -5.37 21.06
CA GLN A 556 -31.92 -5.11 22.47
C GLN A 556 -33.09 -5.43 23.40
N GLY A 557 -32.81 -5.98 24.59
CA GLY A 557 -33.81 -6.35 25.61
C GLY A 557 -34.60 -7.63 25.32
N LYS A 558 -34.49 -8.21 24.12
CA LYS A 558 -35.15 -9.48 23.78
C LYS A 558 -34.36 -10.66 24.32
N ASP A 559 -35.01 -11.45 25.16
CA ASP A 559 -34.54 -12.73 25.70
C ASP A 559 -34.17 -13.73 24.57
N PRO A 560 -32.98 -14.35 24.60
CA PRO A 560 -32.55 -15.35 23.62
C PRO A 560 -33.12 -16.75 23.87
N GLY A 561 -33.81 -16.99 24.98
CA GLY A 561 -34.41 -18.30 25.35
C GLY A 561 -33.46 -19.26 26.07
N TYR A 562 -32.29 -18.79 26.50
CA TYR A 562 -31.31 -19.52 27.31
C TYR A 562 -30.45 -18.53 28.10
N ASP A 563 -29.66 -19.02 29.07
CA ASP A 563 -28.56 -18.27 29.66
C ASP A 563 -27.27 -18.56 28.85
N PRO A 564 -26.74 -17.58 28.08
CA PRO A 564 -25.50 -17.78 27.33
C PRO A 564 -24.32 -17.94 28.27
N LEU A 565 -24.12 -17.07 29.26
CA LEU A 565 -22.95 -17.08 30.13
C LEU A 565 -22.79 -18.41 30.88
N ALA A 566 -23.88 -18.98 31.40
CA ALA A 566 -23.84 -20.31 32.03
C ALA A 566 -23.32 -21.40 31.07
N PHE A 567 -23.80 -21.41 29.83
CA PHE A 567 -23.33 -22.35 28.80
C PHE A 567 -21.87 -22.09 28.36
N LEU A 568 -21.50 -20.81 28.17
CA LEU A 568 -20.16 -20.41 27.74
C LEU A 568 -19.11 -20.84 28.77
N LEU A 569 -19.40 -20.68 30.06
CA LEU A 569 -18.56 -21.17 31.17
C LEU A 569 -18.44 -22.70 31.17
N GLU A 570 -19.56 -23.42 31.00
CA GLU A 570 -19.57 -24.88 31.00
C GLU A 570 -18.66 -25.45 29.88
N GLU A 571 -18.73 -24.90 28.66
CA GLU A 571 -17.91 -25.35 27.53
C GLU A 571 -16.42 -24.96 27.64
N VAL A 572 -16.11 -23.80 28.22
CA VAL A 572 -14.72 -23.37 28.47
C VAL A 572 -14.06 -24.23 29.55
N HIS A 573 -14.77 -24.46 30.67
CA HIS A 573 -14.25 -25.29 31.76
C HIS A 573 -14.16 -26.79 31.41
N LYS A 574 -15.01 -27.31 30.52
CA LYS A 574 -14.88 -28.69 29.97
C LYS A 574 -13.52 -28.94 29.33
N ARG A 575 -12.94 -27.93 28.66
CA ARG A 575 -11.61 -27.95 28.02
C ARG A 575 -10.48 -27.51 28.96
N ASN A 576 -10.79 -27.37 30.25
CA ASN A 576 -9.91 -26.84 31.29
C ASN A 576 -9.28 -25.47 30.99
N MET A 577 -9.96 -24.66 30.16
CA MET A 577 -9.55 -23.27 29.92
C MET A 577 -10.08 -22.35 31.03
N GLU A 578 -9.43 -21.20 31.22
CA GLU A 578 -10.00 -20.12 32.04
C GLU A 578 -11.01 -19.26 31.26
N PHE A 579 -12.06 -18.84 31.94
CA PHE A 579 -13.05 -17.88 31.47
C PHE A 579 -12.78 -16.48 32.06
N HIS A 580 -12.29 -15.56 31.23
CA HIS A 580 -12.10 -14.16 31.59
C HIS A 580 -13.30 -13.35 31.10
N ALA A 581 -14.17 -12.94 32.02
CA ALA A 581 -15.39 -12.20 31.73
C ALA A 581 -15.06 -10.74 31.38
N TRP A 582 -15.23 -10.38 30.10
CA TRP A 582 -14.89 -9.04 29.60
C TRP A 582 -16.11 -8.11 29.55
N PHE A 583 -15.96 -6.97 30.22
CA PHE A 583 -16.90 -5.86 30.27
C PHE A 583 -16.30 -4.64 29.58
N ASN A 584 -17.08 -3.92 28.78
CA ASN A 584 -16.78 -2.54 28.44
C ASN A 584 -17.50 -1.63 29.45
N PRO A 585 -16.79 -0.89 30.33
CA PRO A 585 -17.42 -0.28 31.50
C PRO A 585 -18.34 0.91 31.17
N TYR A 586 -17.95 1.77 30.22
CA TYR A 586 -18.63 3.06 30.01
C TYR A 586 -19.43 3.16 28.70
N ARG A 587 -19.25 2.27 27.72
CA ARG A 587 -19.96 2.35 26.43
C ARG A 587 -21.42 1.91 26.59
N ILE A 588 -22.35 2.81 26.29
CA ILE A 588 -23.79 2.52 26.28
C ILE A 588 -24.24 2.07 24.89
N SER A 589 -23.85 2.78 23.82
CA SER A 589 -24.37 2.48 22.48
C SER A 589 -23.45 3.00 21.38
N LEU A 590 -23.43 2.28 20.26
CA LEU A 590 -22.73 2.68 19.03
C LEU A 590 -23.47 3.77 18.22
N GLN A 591 -24.64 4.22 18.70
CA GLN A 591 -25.40 5.34 18.16
C GLN A 591 -25.81 6.32 19.28
N GLY A 592 -26.06 7.59 18.93
CA GLY A 592 -26.14 8.71 19.88
C GLY A 592 -27.52 9.10 20.40
N ASP A 593 -28.58 8.33 20.13
CA ASP A 593 -29.96 8.66 20.56
C ASP A 593 -30.44 7.69 21.65
N VAL A 594 -30.58 8.21 22.88
CA VAL A 594 -31.01 7.45 24.07
C VAL A 594 -32.45 6.92 23.94
N ASN A 595 -33.28 7.50 23.08
CA ASN A 595 -34.67 7.09 22.90
C ASN A 595 -34.83 5.78 22.10
N LYS A 596 -33.77 5.34 21.41
CA LYS A 596 -33.73 4.05 20.68
C LYS A 596 -33.35 2.88 21.58
N LEU A 597 -32.79 3.14 22.77
CA LEU A 597 -32.58 2.11 23.78
C LEU A 597 -33.94 1.61 24.30
N VAL A 598 -34.02 0.37 24.77
CA VAL A 598 -35.24 -0.15 25.40
C VAL A 598 -35.70 0.71 26.58
N ALA A 599 -37.01 0.72 26.84
CA ALA A 599 -37.64 1.71 27.74
C ALA A 599 -37.06 1.68 29.17
N ASP A 600 -36.71 0.49 29.64
CA ASP A 600 -36.12 0.10 30.92
C ASP A 600 -34.59 0.14 30.95
N HIS A 601 -33.92 0.48 29.84
CA HIS A 601 -32.46 0.56 29.79
C HIS A 601 -31.93 1.54 30.87
N PRO A 602 -30.89 1.20 31.65
CA PRO A 602 -30.37 2.04 32.74
C PRO A 602 -30.06 3.49 32.31
N ALA A 603 -29.30 3.67 31.22
CA ALA A 603 -29.06 4.98 30.58
C ALA A 603 -30.31 5.80 30.18
N ARG A 604 -31.46 5.16 30.00
CA ARG A 604 -32.73 5.82 29.66
C ARG A 604 -33.57 6.14 30.91
N GLN A 605 -33.41 5.36 31.98
CA GLN A 605 -33.96 5.64 33.30
C GLN A 605 -33.16 6.74 34.03
N HIS A 606 -31.84 6.78 33.80
CA HIS A 606 -30.88 7.74 34.35
C HIS A 606 -30.20 8.56 33.24
N PRO A 607 -30.92 9.43 32.51
CA PRO A 607 -30.34 10.28 31.48
C PRO A 607 -29.29 11.26 32.03
N GLU A 608 -29.33 11.56 33.34
CA GLU A 608 -28.32 12.36 34.03
C GLU A 608 -26.95 11.67 34.14
N TRP A 609 -26.85 10.37 33.85
CA TRP A 609 -25.56 9.64 33.79
C TRP A 609 -24.92 9.63 32.39
N VAL A 610 -25.58 10.20 31.37
CA VAL A 610 -25.30 9.87 29.96
C VAL A 610 -24.76 11.04 29.15
N GLU A 611 -23.66 10.79 28.45
CA GLU A 611 -23.03 11.75 27.54
C GLU A 611 -23.12 11.28 26.08
N VAL A 612 -23.43 12.22 25.18
CA VAL A 612 -23.37 12.00 23.73
C VAL A 612 -22.00 12.47 23.22
N TYR A 613 -21.17 11.54 22.73
CA TYR A 613 -19.84 11.87 22.21
C TYR A 613 -19.51 11.10 20.93
N GLY A 614 -19.01 11.78 19.90
CA GLY A 614 -18.67 11.14 18.62
C GLY A 614 -19.83 10.40 17.92
N GLY A 615 -21.08 10.80 18.19
CA GLY A 615 -22.28 10.12 17.68
C GLY A 615 -22.64 8.82 18.42
N LYS A 616 -22.06 8.58 19.60
CA LYS A 616 -22.25 7.41 20.47
C LYS A 616 -22.69 7.83 21.88
N LEU A 617 -23.19 6.89 22.69
CA LEU A 617 -23.58 7.12 24.08
C LEU A 617 -22.57 6.49 25.05
N TYR A 618 -22.24 7.22 26.12
CA TYR A 618 -21.36 6.74 27.21
C TYR A 618 -21.91 7.13 28.58
N PHE A 619 -21.69 6.30 29.59
CA PHE A 619 -21.82 6.72 30.98
C PHE A 619 -20.71 7.72 31.30
N ASN A 620 -21.01 8.83 31.96
CA ASN A 620 -20.01 9.80 32.38
C ASN A 620 -19.13 9.20 33.50
N PRO A 621 -17.82 8.95 33.29
CA PRO A 621 -16.99 8.32 34.30
C PRO A 621 -16.82 9.15 35.58
N GLY A 622 -17.16 10.44 35.55
CA GLY A 622 -17.09 11.36 36.69
C GLY A 622 -18.33 11.43 37.58
N ILE A 623 -19.35 10.59 37.35
CA ILE A 623 -20.56 10.51 38.19
C ILE A 623 -20.45 9.30 39.14
N PRO A 624 -20.38 9.50 40.47
CA PRO A 624 -20.21 8.41 41.43
C PRO A 624 -21.31 7.34 41.39
N GLU A 625 -22.55 7.74 41.14
CA GLU A 625 -23.72 6.86 41.04
C GLU A 625 -23.63 5.94 39.82
N ALA A 626 -23.20 6.48 38.68
CA ALA A 626 -22.94 5.72 37.46
C ALA A 626 -21.77 4.73 37.64
N GLN A 627 -20.69 5.15 38.32
CA GLN A 627 -19.59 4.24 38.69
C GLN A 627 -20.10 3.07 39.54
N GLN A 628 -20.90 3.34 40.58
CA GLN A 628 -21.41 2.30 41.47
C GLN A 628 -22.35 1.34 40.73
N PHE A 629 -23.22 1.84 39.86
CA PHE A 629 -24.09 1.01 39.02
C PHE A 629 -23.28 0.03 38.15
N ILE A 630 -22.17 0.49 37.55
CA ILE A 630 -21.29 -0.37 36.75
C ILE A 630 -20.57 -1.41 37.64
N ILE A 631 -20.07 -1.01 38.82
CA ILE A 631 -19.46 -1.93 39.81
C ILE A 631 -20.46 -3.01 40.22
N ASP A 632 -21.69 -2.65 40.58
CA ASP A 632 -22.71 -3.59 41.02
C ASP A 632 -23.08 -4.60 39.91
N GLY A 633 -23.15 -4.15 38.66
CA GLY A 633 -23.39 -5.02 37.49
C GLY A 633 -22.24 -5.96 37.13
N ILE A 634 -20.99 -5.60 37.48
CA ILE A 634 -19.84 -6.52 37.43
C ILE A 634 -19.95 -7.53 38.58
N MET A 635 -20.26 -7.06 39.79
CA MET A 635 -20.36 -7.90 40.98
C MET A 635 -21.55 -8.87 40.95
N GLU A 636 -22.62 -8.57 40.20
CA GLU A 636 -23.67 -9.54 39.85
C GLU A 636 -23.07 -10.78 39.17
N VAL A 637 -22.15 -10.58 38.22
CA VAL A 637 -21.46 -11.70 37.55
C VAL A 637 -20.49 -12.40 38.48
N VAL A 638 -19.64 -11.63 39.19
CA VAL A 638 -18.63 -12.17 40.14
C VAL A 638 -19.30 -13.06 41.18
N ARG A 639 -20.49 -12.70 41.69
CA ARG A 639 -21.27 -13.52 42.63
C ARG A 639 -21.80 -14.78 41.96
N ASN A 640 -22.60 -14.60 40.90
CA ASN A 640 -23.52 -15.64 40.42
C ASN A 640 -22.86 -16.69 39.51
N TYR A 641 -21.68 -16.42 38.94
CA TYR A 641 -21.02 -17.28 37.95
C TYR A 641 -19.59 -17.69 38.39
N ASP A 642 -19.07 -18.81 37.86
CA ASP A 642 -17.76 -19.39 38.22
C ASP A 642 -16.58 -18.81 37.40
N ILE A 643 -16.65 -17.53 37.03
CA ILE A 643 -15.60 -16.86 36.24
C ILE A 643 -14.21 -17.03 36.90
N ASP A 644 -13.16 -17.12 36.08
CA ASP A 644 -11.77 -17.18 36.56
C ASP A 644 -11.19 -15.74 36.68
N ALA A 645 -11.65 -14.82 35.84
CA ALA A 645 -11.25 -13.41 35.89
C ALA A 645 -12.36 -12.43 35.45
N VAL A 646 -12.24 -11.17 35.87
CA VAL A 646 -12.86 -9.98 35.27
C VAL A 646 -11.81 -9.28 34.40
N HIS A 647 -12.22 -8.83 33.20
CA HIS A 647 -11.36 -8.16 32.23
C HIS A 647 -12.00 -6.86 31.71
N PHE A 648 -11.20 -5.80 31.55
CA PHE A 648 -11.57 -4.60 30.79
C PHE A 648 -10.67 -4.40 29.56
N ASP A 649 -11.26 -3.92 28.46
CA ASP A 649 -10.55 -3.40 27.29
C ASP A 649 -10.04 -1.96 27.49
N ASP A 650 -9.64 -1.31 26.40
CA ASP A 650 -8.97 0.01 26.39
C ASP A 650 -9.93 1.21 26.50
N TYR A 651 -11.23 0.99 26.63
CA TYR A 651 -12.25 2.04 26.58
C TYR A 651 -12.61 2.58 27.97
N PHE A 652 -11.91 3.64 28.36
CA PHE A 652 -12.19 4.42 29.57
C PHE A 652 -13.05 5.64 29.21
N TYR A 653 -12.48 6.85 29.17
CA TYR A 653 -13.09 7.90 28.34
C TYR A 653 -12.97 7.51 26.85
N PRO A 654 -13.90 7.93 25.98
CA PRO A 654 -13.85 7.60 24.56
C PRO A 654 -12.66 8.24 23.85
N TYR A 655 -12.15 7.56 22.81
CA TYR A 655 -11.08 8.08 21.95
C TYR A 655 -11.42 9.47 21.38
N PRO A 656 -10.47 10.42 21.35
CA PRO A 656 -10.74 11.80 20.96
C PRO A 656 -11.30 11.97 19.55
N VAL A 657 -12.34 12.79 19.45
CA VAL A 657 -12.87 13.33 18.20
C VAL A 657 -12.25 14.71 17.98
N THR A 658 -11.66 14.93 16.80
CA THR A 658 -10.91 16.16 16.47
C THR A 658 -11.73 17.43 16.74
N GLY A 659 -11.26 18.26 17.67
CA GLY A 659 -11.89 19.53 18.02
C GLY A 659 -13.07 19.44 18.99
N VAL A 660 -13.39 18.26 19.54
CA VAL A 660 -14.53 18.05 20.45
C VAL A 660 -14.03 17.51 21.79
N ASP A 661 -14.15 18.31 22.86
CA ASP A 661 -13.94 17.84 24.23
C ASP A 661 -15.12 16.97 24.69
N PHE A 662 -14.86 16.02 25.60
CA PHE A 662 -15.92 15.22 26.22
C PHE A 662 -16.79 16.13 27.11
N PRO A 663 -18.13 16.08 27.01
CA PRO A 663 -19.05 17.14 27.51
C PRO A 663 -19.19 17.28 29.04
N ASP A 664 -18.41 16.56 29.84
CA ASP A 664 -18.43 16.47 31.31
C ASP A 664 -18.12 17.76 32.12
N THR A 665 -18.28 18.96 31.54
CA THR A 665 -17.85 20.22 32.19
C THR A 665 -18.68 20.56 33.43
N ASP A 666 -19.98 20.27 33.43
CA ASP A 666 -20.82 20.48 34.61
C ASP A 666 -20.57 19.42 35.69
N THR A 667 -20.40 18.16 35.28
CA THR A 667 -19.93 17.05 36.13
C THR A 667 -18.59 17.37 36.81
N PHE A 668 -17.63 17.93 36.07
CA PHE A 668 -16.37 18.42 36.62
C PHE A 668 -16.61 19.56 37.62
N ASN A 669 -17.46 20.54 37.28
CA ASN A 669 -17.76 21.64 38.20
C ASN A 669 -18.40 21.19 39.51
N GLN A 670 -19.22 20.12 39.48
CA GLN A 670 -19.85 19.50 40.64
C GLN A 670 -18.89 18.62 41.46
N TYR A 671 -18.11 17.75 40.81
CA TYR A 671 -17.37 16.66 41.46
C TYR A 671 -15.84 16.82 41.51
N LYS A 672 -15.26 17.92 41.01
CA LYS A 672 -13.79 18.12 41.02
C LYS A 672 -13.13 18.19 42.40
N GLY A 673 -13.86 18.54 43.45
CA GLY A 673 -13.25 18.75 44.78
C GLY A 673 -12.10 19.76 44.74
N SER A 674 -10.87 19.29 44.95
CA SER A 674 -9.63 20.08 44.89
C SER A 674 -8.95 20.13 43.51
N TYR A 675 -9.39 19.34 42.52
CA TYR A 675 -8.76 19.29 41.19
C TYR A 675 -9.02 20.57 40.40
N THR A 676 -7.93 21.25 40.00
CA THR A 676 -7.96 22.43 39.13
C THR A 676 -7.82 22.08 37.64
N ASN A 677 -7.23 20.92 37.33
CA ASN A 677 -7.06 20.40 35.97
C ASN A 677 -8.11 19.30 35.69
N LYS A 678 -8.92 19.48 34.64
CA LYS A 678 -9.97 18.52 34.27
C LYS A 678 -9.39 17.16 33.83
N GLY A 679 -8.22 17.12 33.19
CA GLY A 679 -7.57 15.86 32.79
C GLY A 679 -7.06 15.03 33.98
N ASP A 680 -6.57 15.68 35.04
CA ASP A 680 -6.15 14.99 36.26
C ASP A 680 -7.36 14.45 37.04
N TRP A 681 -8.47 15.19 37.05
CA TRP A 681 -9.74 14.70 37.58
C TRP A 681 -10.29 13.51 36.78
N ARG A 682 -10.31 13.58 35.44
CA ARG A 682 -10.73 12.46 34.56
C ARG A 682 -9.91 11.19 34.84
N ARG A 683 -8.58 11.31 34.94
CA ARG A 683 -7.70 10.20 35.35
C ARG A 683 -8.06 9.67 36.74
N ASN A 684 -8.25 10.56 37.72
CA ASN A 684 -8.62 10.15 39.07
C ASN A 684 -9.96 9.39 39.13
N ASN A 685 -10.95 9.79 38.34
CA ASN A 685 -12.24 9.10 38.25
C ASN A 685 -12.05 7.63 37.83
N VAL A 686 -11.26 7.40 36.76
CA VAL A 686 -10.94 6.06 36.24
C VAL A 686 -10.12 5.26 37.27
N ASN A 687 -9.11 5.88 37.87
CA ASN A 687 -8.27 5.28 38.91
C ASN A 687 -9.11 4.78 40.10
N GLN A 688 -10.02 5.62 40.61
CA GLN A 688 -10.91 5.28 41.72
C GLN A 688 -11.94 4.20 41.37
N PHE A 689 -12.41 4.14 40.11
CA PHE A 689 -13.27 3.06 39.64
C PHE A 689 -12.51 1.72 39.63
N ILE A 690 -11.30 1.68 39.05
CA ILE A 690 -10.45 0.49 38.96
C ILE A 690 -10.08 -0.05 40.36
N GLN A 691 -9.67 0.84 41.28
CA GLN A 691 -9.38 0.45 42.66
C GLN A 691 -10.59 -0.21 43.34
N LYS A 692 -11.79 0.39 43.27
CA LYS A 692 -13.01 -0.16 43.86
C LYS A 692 -13.44 -1.49 43.24
N VAL A 693 -13.25 -1.66 41.93
CA VAL A 693 -13.53 -2.93 41.24
C VAL A 693 -12.62 -4.04 41.78
N ASN A 694 -11.32 -3.78 41.95
CA ASN A 694 -10.40 -4.73 42.59
C ASN A 694 -10.85 -5.08 44.02
N GLU A 695 -11.04 -4.06 44.87
CA GLU A 695 -11.43 -4.22 46.27
C GLU A 695 -12.73 -5.03 46.43
N ALA A 696 -13.73 -4.77 45.57
CA ALA A 696 -15.00 -5.50 45.57
C ALA A 696 -14.84 -6.96 45.10
N ILE A 697 -14.07 -7.21 44.04
CA ILE A 697 -13.78 -8.57 43.55
C ILE A 697 -13.07 -9.38 44.64
N LYS A 698 -11.99 -8.83 45.23
CA LYS A 698 -11.18 -9.55 46.22
C LYS A 698 -11.92 -9.81 47.54
N ALA A 699 -12.86 -8.94 47.91
CA ALA A 699 -13.73 -9.14 49.08
C ALA A 699 -14.79 -10.25 48.87
N GLU A 700 -15.20 -10.52 47.63
CA GLU A 700 -16.22 -11.53 47.29
C GLU A 700 -15.59 -12.89 46.95
N LYS A 701 -14.58 -12.90 46.06
CA LYS A 701 -13.84 -14.08 45.60
C LYS A 701 -12.38 -13.69 45.34
N SER A 702 -11.51 -13.82 46.34
CA SER A 702 -10.08 -13.46 46.26
C SER A 702 -9.33 -14.06 45.07
N TYR A 703 -9.67 -15.30 44.69
CA TYR A 703 -9.09 -16.00 43.55
C TYR A 703 -9.50 -15.45 42.18
N VAL A 704 -10.60 -14.70 42.08
CA VAL A 704 -11.01 -14.09 40.80
C VAL A 704 -10.02 -12.99 40.48
N LYS A 705 -9.38 -13.14 39.32
CA LYS A 705 -8.37 -12.19 38.84
C LYS A 705 -9.06 -10.95 38.28
N PHE A 706 -8.44 -9.79 38.42
CA PHE A 706 -8.87 -8.57 37.75
C PHE A 706 -7.71 -8.03 36.92
N GLY A 707 -7.93 -7.86 35.62
CA GLY A 707 -6.90 -7.36 34.72
C GLY A 707 -7.46 -6.52 33.57
N ILE A 708 -6.57 -5.77 32.94
CA ILE A 708 -6.94 -4.71 32.00
C ILE A 708 -6.05 -4.77 30.75
N SER A 709 -6.65 -4.58 29.59
CA SER A 709 -5.99 -4.49 28.28
C SER A 709 -5.97 -3.04 27.76
N PRO A 710 -5.08 -2.17 28.27
CA PRO A 710 -5.02 -0.78 27.85
C PRO A 710 -4.37 -0.64 26.46
N PHE A 711 -4.64 0.48 25.78
CA PHE A 711 -3.88 0.87 24.60
C PHE A 711 -2.37 0.89 24.87
N GLY A 712 -1.56 0.32 23.97
CA GLY A 712 -0.17 -0.07 24.26
C GLY A 712 0.81 1.05 24.66
N ILE A 713 0.50 2.32 24.41
CA ILE A 713 1.30 3.48 24.85
C ILE A 713 0.62 4.16 26.04
N TRP A 714 1.30 4.20 27.20
CA TRP A 714 0.92 5.06 28.33
C TRP A 714 1.19 6.54 28.02
N LYS A 715 2.47 6.89 27.87
CA LYS A 715 3.00 8.22 27.47
C LYS A 715 4.26 8.02 26.64
N ASN A 716 4.52 8.94 25.71
CA ASN A 716 5.77 8.99 24.96
C ASN A 716 6.90 9.60 25.81
N LYS A 717 8.14 9.15 25.57
CA LYS A 717 9.37 9.67 26.19
C LYS A 717 9.61 11.17 25.97
N SER A 718 8.99 11.75 24.95
CA SER A 718 8.97 13.19 24.65
C SER A 718 8.03 14.00 25.55
N SER A 719 6.98 13.39 26.09
CA SER A 719 5.99 14.03 26.98
C SER A 719 6.32 13.80 28.46
N ASP A 720 6.95 12.66 28.76
CA ASP A 720 7.36 12.25 30.11
C ASP A 720 8.67 11.45 29.99
N PRO A 721 9.78 11.82 30.66
CA PRO A 721 11.05 11.11 30.51
C PRO A 721 11.02 9.66 31.02
N THR A 722 9.96 9.25 31.73
CA THR A 722 9.70 7.87 32.15
C THR A 722 8.79 7.08 31.20
N GLY A 723 8.31 7.71 30.11
CA GLY A 723 7.50 7.09 29.07
C GLY A 723 8.28 6.23 28.06
N SER A 724 7.56 5.55 27.17
CA SER A 724 8.11 4.62 26.17
C SER A 724 8.81 5.33 25.01
N GLU A 725 9.74 4.65 24.33
CA GLU A 725 10.47 5.17 23.16
C GLU A 725 9.60 5.19 21.89
N THR A 726 8.54 6.00 21.95
CA THR A 726 7.43 6.08 20.99
C THR A 726 7.08 7.54 20.69
N ASN A 727 6.23 7.78 19.68
CA ASN A 727 5.68 9.10 19.37
C ASN A 727 4.18 9.08 18.97
N GLY A 728 3.48 8.00 19.31
CA GLY A 728 2.06 7.78 18.98
C GLY A 728 1.07 8.45 19.93
N LEU A 729 -0.20 8.03 19.86
CA LEU A 729 -1.26 8.44 20.78
C LEU A 729 -0.94 8.00 22.22
N GLU A 730 -1.28 8.81 23.22
CA GLU A 730 -1.00 8.54 24.64
C GLU A 730 -2.28 8.23 25.40
N SER A 731 -2.41 7.02 25.93
CA SER A 731 -3.61 6.62 26.69
C SER A 731 -3.84 7.47 27.94
N TYR A 732 -2.76 7.91 28.61
CA TYR A 732 -2.79 8.82 29.76
C TYR A 732 -3.52 10.14 29.46
N ASN A 733 -3.45 10.65 28.22
CA ASN A 733 -3.99 11.95 27.82
C ASN A 733 -5.21 11.87 26.90
N ALA A 734 -5.31 10.85 26.04
CA ALA A 734 -6.38 10.71 25.06
C ALA A 734 -7.66 10.07 25.63
N ILE A 735 -7.51 9.07 26.49
CA ILE A 735 -8.61 8.29 27.10
C ILE A 735 -8.57 8.31 28.63
N TYR A 736 -7.65 9.11 29.20
CA TYR A 736 -7.42 9.30 30.64
C TYR A 736 -7.14 8.00 31.41
N ALA A 737 -6.49 7.04 30.74
CA ALA A 737 -6.08 5.76 31.30
C ALA A 737 -4.65 5.87 31.88
N ASP A 738 -4.53 5.97 33.20
CA ASP A 738 -3.24 6.03 33.89
C ASP A 738 -2.68 4.62 34.18
N SER A 739 -2.53 3.84 33.11
CA SER A 739 -2.23 2.40 33.15
C SER A 739 -0.93 2.02 33.86
N LYS A 740 0.08 2.90 33.86
CA LYS A 740 1.28 2.73 34.69
C LYS A 740 0.95 2.74 36.19
N LYS A 741 0.10 3.67 36.65
CA LYS A 741 -0.26 3.80 38.08
C LYS A 741 -1.01 2.56 38.58
N TRP A 742 -1.84 1.93 37.75
CA TRP A 742 -2.58 0.71 38.13
C TRP A 742 -1.63 -0.46 38.43
N VAL A 743 -0.48 -0.52 37.73
CA VAL A 743 0.62 -1.46 38.03
C VAL A 743 1.43 -1.00 39.24
N GLU A 744 1.79 0.29 39.32
CA GLU A 744 2.61 0.81 40.42
C GLU A 744 1.93 0.70 41.79
N GLU A 745 0.60 0.80 41.86
CA GLU A 745 -0.23 0.67 43.07
C GLU A 745 -0.84 -0.75 43.23
N GLU A 746 -0.55 -1.68 42.31
CA GLU A 746 -0.99 -3.09 42.32
C GLU A 746 -2.54 -3.29 42.37
N TRP A 747 -3.28 -2.41 41.70
CA TRP A 747 -4.76 -2.45 41.62
C TRP A 747 -5.31 -3.44 40.59
N ILE A 748 -4.44 -4.21 39.93
CA ILE A 748 -4.78 -5.25 38.93
C ILE A 748 -3.81 -6.43 39.10
N ASP A 749 -4.30 -7.66 39.00
CA ASP A 749 -3.44 -8.86 39.08
C ASP A 749 -2.68 -9.09 37.75
N TYR A 750 -3.18 -8.55 36.64
CA TYR A 750 -2.49 -8.56 35.36
C TYR A 750 -2.79 -7.34 34.48
N ILE A 751 -1.85 -7.02 33.60
CA ILE A 751 -1.97 -6.01 32.54
C ILE A 751 -1.67 -6.62 31.18
N THR A 752 -2.36 -6.14 30.15
CA THR A 752 -2.23 -6.66 28.78
C THR A 752 -2.19 -5.53 27.75
N PRO A 753 -1.09 -4.75 27.68
CA PRO A 753 -0.99 -3.65 26.73
C PRO A 753 -1.22 -4.12 25.29
N GLN A 754 -2.07 -3.39 24.56
CA GLN A 754 -2.38 -3.65 23.16
C GLN A 754 -1.23 -3.16 22.26
N ILE A 755 -0.19 -3.98 22.12
CA ILE A 755 1.01 -3.66 21.33
C ILE A 755 0.78 -4.11 19.88
N TYR A 756 -0.20 -3.48 19.23
CA TYR A 756 -0.66 -3.87 17.89
C TYR A 756 0.20 -3.26 16.76
N TRP A 757 1.52 -3.34 16.90
CA TRP A 757 2.51 -2.86 15.93
C TRP A 757 3.57 -3.94 15.69
N ASN A 758 4.33 -3.80 14.60
CA ASN A 758 5.43 -4.70 14.27
C ASN A 758 6.74 -4.27 14.95
N ILE A 759 7.70 -5.19 15.02
CA ILE A 759 9.05 -4.95 15.54
C ILE A 759 9.73 -3.85 14.72
N GLY A 760 10.39 -2.91 15.41
CA GLY A 760 11.08 -1.79 14.76
C GLY A 760 10.19 -0.71 14.10
N TYR A 761 8.85 -0.77 14.25
CA TYR A 761 7.94 0.27 13.75
C TYR A 761 8.23 1.65 14.40
N SER A 762 8.63 2.64 13.61
CA SER A 762 9.31 3.85 14.11
C SER A 762 8.49 4.76 15.07
N ALA A 763 7.18 4.60 15.13
CA ALA A 763 6.31 5.38 16.02
C ALA A 763 5.92 4.64 17.32
N ALA A 764 5.93 3.30 17.30
CA ALA A 764 5.37 2.45 18.35
C ALA A 764 5.96 1.02 18.29
N ALA A 765 7.28 0.89 18.21
CA ALA A 765 7.96 -0.38 17.94
C ALA A 765 7.62 -1.44 19.00
N TYR A 766 7.22 -2.64 18.55
CA TYR A 766 6.76 -3.72 19.41
C TYR A 766 7.77 -4.04 20.54
N ASP A 767 9.02 -4.21 20.15
CA ASP A 767 10.13 -4.55 21.03
C ASP A 767 10.38 -3.47 22.09
N LYS A 768 10.27 -2.19 21.73
CA LYS A 768 10.45 -1.05 22.66
C LYS A 768 9.29 -0.92 23.65
N LEU A 769 8.09 -1.35 23.27
CA LEU A 769 6.94 -1.38 24.17
C LEU A 769 6.99 -2.57 25.13
N ILE A 770 7.42 -3.76 24.68
CA ILE A 770 7.69 -4.88 25.59
C ILE A 770 8.83 -4.56 26.56
N ASP A 771 9.97 -4.04 26.09
CA ASP A 771 11.09 -3.57 26.93
C ASP A 771 10.58 -2.65 28.06
N TRP A 772 9.74 -1.66 27.70
CA TRP A 772 9.22 -0.66 28.63
C TRP A 772 8.20 -1.26 29.61
N TRP A 773 7.20 -1.99 29.14
CA TRP A 773 6.18 -2.60 30.01
C TRP A 773 6.77 -3.62 30.96
N SER A 774 7.74 -4.43 30.51
CA SER A 774 8.51 -5.35 31.37
C SER A 774 9.18 -4.60 32.52
N GLY A 775 9.75 -3.41 32.25
CA GLY A 775 10.32 -2.54 33.28
C GLY A 775 9.31 -1.90 34.23
N ILE A 776 8.03 -1.79 33.86
CA ILE A 776 6.96 -1.25 34.74
C ILE A 776 6.40 -2.32 35.69
N VAL A 777 6.30 -3.59 35.26
CA VAL A 777 5.88 -4.71 36.14
C VAL A 777 7.04 -5.35 36.93
N SER A 778 8.30 -5.01 36.63
CA SER A 778 9.46 -5.62 37.30
C SER A 778 9.45 -5.32 38.81
N GLY A 779 9.41 -6.38 39.62
CA GLY A 779 9.26 -6.28 41.08
C GLY A 779 7.84 -5.93 41.57
N LYS A 780 6.80 -6.15 40.76
CA LYS A 780 5.38 -5.95 41.10
C LYS A 780 4.60 -7.26 41.15
N ASN A 781 3.55 -7.28 41.95
CA ASN A 781 2.55 -8.35 42.04
C ASN A 781 1.54 -8.29 40.87
N VAL A 782 2.03 -8.10 39.64
CA VAL A 782 1.20 -7.91 38.44
C VAL A 782 1.83 -8.65 37.27
N HIS A 783 1.09 -9.58 36.66
CA HIS A 783 1.56 -10.25 35.44
C HIS A 783 1.43 -9.35 34.21
N LEU A 784 2.48 -9.31 33.38
CA LEU A 784 2.41 -8.74 32.03
C LEU A 784 2.10 -9.85 31.02
N TYR A 785 1.05 -9.67 30.24
CA TYR A 785 0.79 -10.45 29.03
C TYR A 785 0.86 -9.51 27.81
N SER A 786 1.31 -9.97 26.64
CA SER A 786 1.31 -9.15 25.43
C SER A 786 -0.05 -9.18 24.71
N GLY A 787 -0.61 -8.01 24.38
CA GLY A 787 -1.74 -7.90 23.46
C GLY A 787 -1.27 -8.01 22.01
N GLN A 788 -1.64 -9.11 21.34
CA GLN A 788 -1.13 -9.55 20.04
C GLN A 788 -2.15 -9.31 18.90
N ALA A 789 -1.70 -8.76 17.78
CA ALA A 789 -2.57 -8.33 16.67
C ALA A 789 -2.68 -9.35 15.52
N VAL A 790 -3.22 -10.55 15.78
CA VAL A 790 -3.37 -11.60 14.73
C VAL A 790 -4.22 -11.15 13.55
N TYR A 791 -5.14 -10.20 13.76
CA TYR A 791 -5.92 -9.56 12.69
C TYR A 791 -5.10 -8.77 11.66
N LYS A 792 -3.80 -8.53 11.89
CA LYS A 792 -2.91 -7.79 10.99
C LYS A 792 -2.03 -8.67 10.11
N ILE A 793 -1.92 -9.98 10.37
CA ILE A 793 -1.03 -10.88 9.63
C ILE A 793 -1.39 -10.87 8.14
N GLY A 794 -0.42 -10.57 7.27
CA GLY A 794 -0.62 -10.44 5.82
C GLY A 794 -1.42 -9.22 5.36
N SER A 795 -1.86 -8.33 6.26
CA SER A 795 -2.75 -7.19 5.91
C SER A 795 -2.07 -6.05 5.13
N ASN A 796 -0.74 -5.97 5.20
CA ASN A 796 0.09 -4.95 4.54
C ASN A 796 1.58 -5.39 4.56
N ALA A 797 2.47 -4.62 3.94
CA ALA A 797 3.89 -4.96 3.79
C ALA A 797 4.66 -5.10 5.13
N ASP A 798 4.35 -4.29 6.15
CA ASP A 798 5.01 -4.42 7.47
C ASP A 798 4.60 -5.72 8.20
N TRP A 799 3.55 -6.40 7.73
CA TRP A 799 2.98 -7.62 8.31
C TRP A 799 2.96 -8.80 7.32
N SER A 800 3.62 -8.70 6.16
CA SER A 800 3.73 -9.79 5.19
C SER A 800 4.89 -10.76 5.48
N ASN A 801 5.70 -10.49 6.51
CA ASN A 801 6.75 -11.39 6.98
C ASN A 801 6.15 -12.53 7.83
N PRO A 802 6.26 -13.82 7.44
CA PRO A 802 5.75 -14.95 8.23
C PRO A 802 6.40 -15.07 9.62
N GLU A 803 7.63 -14.58 9.79
CA GLU A 803 8.34 -14.62 11.08
C GLU A 803 7.98 -13.46 12.03
N GLU A 804 7.21 -12.44 11.61
CA GLU A 804 6.92 -11.29 12.48
C GLU A 804 6.23 -11.71 13.79
N MET A 805 5.14 -12.47 13.71
CA MET A 805 4.40 -12.96 14.88
C MET A 805 5.19 -14.00 15.72
N PRO A 806 5.84 -15.03 15.12
CA PRO A 806 6.79 -15.87 15.85
C PRO A 806 7.87 -15.07 16.59
N ASN A 807 8.45 -14.05 15.95
CA ASN A 807 9.49 -13.20 16.55
C ASN A 807 8.96 -12.40 17.74
N GLN A 808 7.72 -11.89 17.69
CA GLN A 808 7.10 -11.24 18.86
C GLN A 808 6.95 -12.20 20.05
N ILE A 809 6.57 -13.45 19.81
CA ILE A 809 6.42 -14.48 20.86
C ILE A 809 7.77 -14.92 21.42
N HIS A 810 8.79 -15.14 20.57
CA HIS A 810 10.15 -15.39 21.06
C HIS A 810 10.73 -14.16 21.79
N TYR A 811 10.40 -12.94 21.37
CA TYR A 811 10.85 -11.71 22.03
C TYR A 811 10.28 -11.58 23.44
N ASN A 812 8.97 -11.84 23.59
CA ASN A 812 8.29 -11.90 24.90
C ASN A 812 9.01 -12.86 25.85
N ARG A 813 9.30 -14.08 25.38
CA ARG A 813 9.95 -15.14 26.17
C ARG A 813 11.36 -14.81 26.63
N ASN A 814 12.01 -13.76 26.12
CA ASN A 814 13.29 -13.29 26.67
C ASN A 814 13.17 -12.84 28.13
N PHE A 815 12.08 -12.16 28.48
CA PHE A 815 11.82 -11.55 29.77
C PHE A 815 11.19 -12.57 30.74
N GLU A 816 11.40 -12.41 32.04
CA GLU A 816 10.71 -13.25 33.03
C GLU A 816 9.35 -12.63 33.40
N GLU A 817 9.23 -11.31 33.34
CA GLU A 817 8.02 -10.57 33.65
C GLU A 817 6.89 -10.77 32.62
N VAL A 818 7.22 -11.06 31.35
CA VAL A 818 6.23 -11.32 30.30
C VAL A 818 5.77 -12.77 30.40
N ARG A 819 4.61 -12.98 31.04
CA ARG A 819 4.07 -14.30 31.40
C ARG A 819 3.17 -14.92 30.32
N GLY A 820 3.07 -14.33 29.13
CA GLY A 820 2.32 -14.90 28.00
C GLY A 820 1.72 -13.86 27.05
N SER A 821 0.70 -14.26 26.30
CA SER A 821 0.04 -13.49 25.24
C SER A 821 -1.48 -13.62 25.25
N MET A 822 -2.17 -12.55 24.85
CA MET A 822 -3.60 -12.53 24.52
C MET A 822 -3.78 -12.06 23.06
N TYR A 823 -4.56 -12.78 22.26
CA TYR A 823 -4.64 -12.62 20.81
C TYR A 823 -5.95 -11.95 20.36
N PHE A 824 -5.84 -10.80 19.67
CA PHE A 824 -6.96 -10.07 19.09
C PHE A 824 -7.08 -10.37 17.59
N SER A 825 -8.07 -11.14 17.11
CA SER A 825 -9.16 -11.81 17.84
C SER A 825 -9.33 -13.28 17.40
N SER A 826 -10.12 -14.02 18.16
CA SER A 826 -10.29 -15.48 18.07
C SER A 826 -10.65 -16.03 16.69
N LYS A 827 -11.37 -15.29 15.83
CA LYS A 827 -11.72 -15.79 14.47
C LYS A 827 -10.52 -15.99 13.54
N TRP A 828 -9.46 -15.18 13.69
CA TRP A 828 -8.37 -15.10 12.71
C TRP A 828 -7.45 -16.33 12.72
N PHE A 829 -7.51 -17.14 13.79
CA PHE A 829 -6.83 -18.45 13.87
C PHE A 829 -7.30 -19.41 12.76
N LYS A 830 -8.56 -19.32 12.36
CA LYS A 830 -9.13 -20.16 11.29
C LYS A 830 -8.53 -19.87 9.93
N ASP A 831 -8.25 -18.61 9.63
CA ASP A 831 -7.74 -18.17 8.33
C ASP A 831 -6.26 -18.55 8.13
N ASN A 832 -5.55 -18.86 9.24
CA ASN A 832 -4.16 -19.34 9.25
C ASN A 832 -3.21 -18.49 8.37
N ALA A 833 -3.39 -17.17 8.43
CA ALA A 833 -2.61 -16.23 7.62
C ALA A 833 -1.10 -16.47 7.80
N LEU A 834 -0.38 -16.57 6.67
CA LEU A 834 1.05 -16.89 6.59
C LEU A 834 1.48 -18.18 7.34
N GLY A 835 0.56 -19.10 7.64
CA GLY A 835 0.84 -20.34 8.38
C GLY A 835 1.00 -20.14 9.90
N PHE A 836 0.60 -18.99 10.45
CA PHE A 836 0.83 -18.67 11.86
C PHE A 836 0.17 -19.67 12.84
N THR A 837 -1.02 -20.18 12.54
CA THR A 837 -1.71 -21.14 13.42
C THR A 837 -1.03 -22.51 13.39
N ASP A 838 -0.43 -22.88 12.26
CA ASP A 838 0.43 -24.08 12.19
C ASP A 838 1.76 -23.88 12.93
N ARG A 839 2.31 -22.66 12.95
CA ARG A 839 3.49 -22.32 13.77
C ARG A 839 3.18 -22.35 15.26
N LEU A 840 1.97 -22.00 15.70
CA LEU A 840 1.55 -22.23 17.08
C LEU A 840 1.55 -23.74 17.41
N LYS A 841 0.91 -24.57 16.57
CA LYS A 841 0.75 -26.02 16.78
C LYS A 841 2.06 -26.81 16.77
N ASN A 842 2.90 -26.59 15.77
CA ASN A 842 4.05 -27.45 15.48
C ASN A 842 5.36 -26.97 16.13
N ASP A 843 5.39 -25.72 16.58
CA ASP A 843 6.57 -25.01 17.05
C ASP A 843 6.26 -24.26 18.37
N LEU A 844 5.68 -23.06 18.30
CA LEU A 844 5.68 -22.10 19.40
C LEU A 844 4.95 -22.61 20.67
N TYR A 845 3.80 -23.26 20.51
CA TYR A 845 2.92 -23.81 21.56
C TYR A 845 2.80 -25.34 21.49
N ARG A 846 3.77 -26.02 20.85
CA ARG A 846 3.84 -27.47 20.63
C ARG A 846 3.56 -28.36 21.85
N TYR A 847 3.83 -27.87 23.05
CA TYR A 847 3.47 -28.55 24.30
C TYR A 847 2.43 -27.73 25.07
N PRO A 848 1.45 -28.39 25.73
CA PRO A 848 0.54 -27.72 26.64
C PRO A 848 1.31 -26.92 27.71
N ALA A 849 0.71 -25.82 28.18
CA ALA A 849 1.23 -25.03 29.28
C ALA A 849 0.14 -24.82 30.33
N LEU A 850 0.56 -24.86 31.60
CA LEU A 850 -0.24 -24.35 32.71
C LEU A 850 -0.38 -22.83 32.56
N ILE A 851 -1.35 -22.23 33.24
CA ILE A 851 -1.41 -20.77 33.37
C ILE A 851 -0.43 -20.34 34.48
N PRO A 852 0.26 -19.19 34.35
CA PRO A 852 1.18 -18.67 35.36
C PRO A 852 0.50 -18.47 36.73
N ALA A 853 1.11 -19.03 37.78
CA ALA A 853 0.59 -18.94 39.14
C ALA A 853 0.72 -17.54 39.74
N MET A 854 -0.19 -17.17 40.65
CA MET A 854 -0.23 -15.85 41.30
C MET A 854 0.05 -15.94 42.81
N PRO A 855 1.29 -16.25 43.23
CA PRO A 855 1.65 -16.63 44.60
C PRO A 855 1.48 -15.51 45.65
N TRP A 856 1.20 -14.27 45.22
CA TRP A 856 0.89 -13.15 46.11
C TRP A 856 -0.59 -13.09 46.54
N ILE A 857 -1.47 -13.82 45.85
CA ILE A 857 -2.89 -13.96 46.21
C ILE A 857 -3.06 -15.16 47.14
N ASP A 858 -2.52 -16.30 46.72
CA ASP A 858 -2.36 -17.53 47.53
C ASP A 858 -1.19 -18.34 46.97
N SER A 859 -0.47 -19.06 47.83
CA SER A 859 0.65 -19.95 47.49
C SER A 859 0.54 -21.36 48.11
N GLU A 860 -0.57 -21.68 48.80
CA GLU A 860 -0.79 -23.02 49.38
C GLU A 860 -1.25 -24.04 48.32
N ALA A 861 -0.28 -24.65 47.62
CA ALA A 861 -0.54 -25.67 46.62
C ALA A 861 -1.33 -26.88 47.16
N PRO A 862 -2.35 -27.41 46.43
CA PRO A 862 -3.17 -28.53 46.86
C PRO A 862 -2.40 -29.81 47.19
N THR A 863 -3.04 -30.72 47.93
CA THR A 863 -2.40 -32.01 48.24
C THR A 863 -2.28 -32.95 47.02
N ALA A 864 -1.10 -33.57 46.87
CA ALA A 864 -0.77 -34.42 45.71
C ALA A 864 -1.79 -35.56 45.41
N PRO A 865 -2.11 -35.85 44.12
CA PRO A 865 -3.10 -36.85 43.74
C PRO A 865 -2.90 -38.24 44.35
N LYS A 866 -3.97 -38.79 44.92
CA LYS A 866 -3.91 -40.02 45.75
C LYS A 866 -4.35 -41.26 44.98
N LYS A 867 -3.64 -42.37 45.22
CA LYS A 867 -3.91 -43.71 44.64
C LYS A 867 -4.01 -43.72 43.09
N PRO A 868 -3.05 -43.15 42.36
CA PRO A 868 -3.04 -43.19 40.90
C PRO A 868 -2.93 -44.63 40.37
N LYS A 869 -3.55 -44.85 39.22
CA LYS A 869 -3.54 -46.08 38.42
C LYS A 869 -3.36 -45.73 36.94
N ALA A 870 -2.80 -46.67 36.18
CA ALA A 870 -2.77 -46.66 34.72
C ALA A 870 -3.16 -48.05 34.23
N ASP A 871 -4.30 -48.15 33.57
CA ASP A 871 -4.89 -49.38 33.06
C ASP A 871 -4.96 -49.30 31.52
N HIS A 872 -4.71 -50.41 30.84
CA HIS A 872 -4.73 -50.50 29.38
C HIS A 872 -6.15 -50.77 28.87
N GLU A 873 -6.74 -49.83 28.13
CA GLU A 873 -8.02 -50.00 27.44
C GLU A 873 -7.81 -50.06 25.91
N GLN A 874 -8.87 -50.24 25.13
CA GLN A 874 -8.76 -50.42 23.68
C GLN A 874 -8.25 -49.16 22.96
N ASP A 875 -8.58 -47.99 23.50
CA ASP A 875 -8.37 -46.70 22.85
C ASP A 875 -7.20 -45.92 23.51
N GLY A 876 -6.31 -46.61 24.24
CA GLY A 876 -5.12 -46.03 24.85
C GLY A 876 -4.88 -46.44 26.32
N VAL A 877 -4.16 -45.60 27.07
CA VAL A 877 -3.93 -45.79 28.51
C VAL A 877 -4.88 -44.92 29.32
N LYS A 878 -5.66 -45.55 30.19
CA LYS A 878 -6.57 -44.85 31.11
C LYS A 878 -5.95 -44.66 32.48
N LEU A 879 -5.82 -43.42 32.88
CA LEU A 879 -5.41 -43.02 34.22
C LEU A 879 -6.63 -42.89 35.12
N SER A 880 -6.49 -43.25 36.40
CA SER A 880 -7.50 -42.94 37.41
C SER A 880 -6.89 -42.66 38.78
N TRP A 881 -7.44 -41.69 39.51
CA TRP A 881 -6.95 -41.26 40.83
C TRP A 881 -8.09 -40.76 41.72
N LYS A 882 -7.76 -40.45 42.98
CA LYS A 882 -8.69 -39.87 43.96
C LYS A 882 -8.45 -38.38 44.13
N SER A 883 -9.53 -37.61 43.93
CA SER A 883 -9.64 -36.18 44.20
C SER A 883 -9.70 -35.88 45.70
N THR A 884 -9.33 -34.67 46.05
CA THR A 884 -9.55 -33.96 47.31
C THR A 884 -10.41 -32.72 47.07
N ASP A 885 -10.72 -31.96 48.12
CA ASP A 885 -11.66 -30.84 48.00
C ASP A 885 -10.98 -29.54 47.50
N GLU A 886 -9.67 -29.38 47.75
CA GLU A 886 -8.84 -28.20 47.49
C GLU A 886 -8.64 -27.86 45.99
N GLU A 887 -8.41 -28.86 45.14
CA GLU A 887 -7.93 -28.62 43.77
C GLU A 887 -9.06 -28.27 42.78
N THR A 888 -8.70 -27.59 41.68
CA THR A 888 -9.57 -27.19 40.56
C THR A 888 -9.34 -28.04 39.31
N TYR A 889 -8.10 -28.46 39.06
CA TYR A 889 -7.74 -29.29 37.92
C TYR A 889 -6.48 -30.13 38.20
N TYR A 890 -6.08 -30.93 37.22
CA TYR A 890 -4.88 -31.77 37.29
C TYR A 890 -4.01 -31.58 36.04
N ALA A 891 -2.70 -31.72 36.20
CA ALA A 891 -1.78 -31.87 35.09
C ALA A 891 -1.29 -33.33 35.00
N VAL A 892 -1.26 -33.88 33.79
CA VAL A 892 -0.91 -35.28 33.52
C VAL A 892 0.44 -35.32 32.83
N TYR A 893 1.43 -35.94 33.46
CA TYR A 893 2.77 -36.08 32.90
C TYR A 893 3.07 -37.52 32.49
N ARG A 894 3.74 -37.71 31.35
CA ARG A 894 4.15 -39.01 30.80
C ARG A 894 5.65 -39.06 30.53
N PHE A 895 6.28 -40.16 30.93
CA PHE A 895 7.66 -40.48 30.65
C PHE A 895 7.77 -41.85 29.97
N ASP A 896 8.75 -42.02 29.09
CA ASP A 896 9.00 -43.28 28.40
C ASP A 896 9.70 -44.31 29.31
N GLY A 897 9.33 -45.57 29.15
CA GLY A 897 9.91 -46.70 29.89
C GLY A 897 9.34 -46.85 31.30
N ARG A 898 10.21 -46.85 32.31
CA ARG A 898 9.87 -47.11 33.73
C ARG A 898 10.39 -46.04 34.70
N GLY A 899 10.97 -44.96 34.17
CA GLY A 899 11.55 -43.87 34.95
C GLY A 899 10.58 -42.70 35.10
N THR A 900 10.98 -41.70 35.86
CA THR A 900 10.32 -40.39 35.90
C THR A 900 11.34 -39.31 35.56
N GLY A 901 10.96 -38.42 34.64
CA GLY A 901 11.70 -37.20 34.34
C GLY A 901 11.33 -36.05 35.28
N SER A 902 11.65 -34.82 34.89
CA SER A 902 11.20 -33.62 35.59
C SER A 902 9.76 -33.30 35.21
N VAL A 903 8.92 -32.96 36.20
CA VAL A 903 7.61 -32.33 35.93
C VAL A 903 7.72 -30.85 35.56
N GLN A 904 8.92 -30.27 35.55
CA GLN A 904 9.15 -28.90 35.08
C GLN A 904 9.42 -28.82 33.57
N ASP A 905 9.61 -29.97 32.90
CA ASP A 905 9.77 -30.07 31.45
C ASP A 905 8.38 -30.25 30.79
N PRO A 906 7.90 -29.30 29.97
CA PRO A 906 6.58 -29.42 29.35
C PRO A 906 6.53 -30.45 28.22
N SER A 907 7.65 -30.96 27.70
CA SER A 907 7.62 -32.08 26.75
C SER A 907 7.08 -33.38 27.36
N HIS A 908 7.05 -33.45 28.69
CA HIS A 908 6.40 -34.51 29.46
C HIS A 908 4.96 -34.19 29.86
N LEU A 909 4.49 -32.94 29.74
CA LEU A 909 3.10 -32.56 30.05
C LEU A 909 2.18 -32.98 28.91
N LEU A 910 1.47 -34.09 29.10
CA LEU A 910 0.60 -34.70 28.11
C LEU A 910 -0.73 -33.93 27.95
N GLY A 911 -1.19 -33.27 29.02
CA GLY A 911 -2.44 -32.51 29.02
C GLY A 911 -2.89 -32.14 30.42
N THR A 912 -4.06 -31.50 30.50
CA THR A 912 -4.70 -31.13 31.78
C THR A 912 -6.16 -31.60 31.82
N LEU A 913 -6.75 -31.64 33.01
CA LEU A 913 -8.14 -32.09 33.21
C LEU A 913 -8.81 -31.27 34.33
N ARG A 914 -9.88 -30.54 34.00
CA ARG A 914 -10.75 -29.85 34.99
C ARG A 914 -11.38 -30.90 35.91
N LYS A 915 -11.38 -30.64 37.22
CA LYS A 915 -11.97 -31.54 38.22
C LYS A 915 -13.48 -31.67 38.01
N THR A 916 -13.95 -32.90 37.86
CA THR A 916 -15.38 -33.22 37.89
C THR A 916 -15.88 -33.36 39.33
N ALA A 917 -17.20 -33.39 39.56
CA ALA A 917 -17.78 -33.64 40.88
C ALA A 917 -17.50 -35.07 41.44
N ASP A 918 -16.89 -35.97 40.66
CA ASP A 918 -16.68 -37.35 41.05
C ASP A 918 -15.49 -37.55 42.01
N LYS A 919 -15.67 -38.44 42.98
CA LYS A 919 -14.59 -38.87 43.89
C LYS A 919 -13.56 -39.79 43.21
N THR A 920 -13.60 -39.94 41.90
CA THR A 920 -12.60 -40.62 41.08
C THR A 920 -12.49 -39.86 39.77
N GLN A 921 -11.30 -39.37 39.44
CA GLN A 921 -11.05 -38.62 38.22
C GLN A 921 -10.38 -39.55 37.20
N PHE A 922 -10.56 -39.27 35.92
CA PHE A 922 -10.13 -40.12 34.81
C PHE A 922 -9.56 -39.29 33.66
N PHE A 923 -8.48 -39.76 33.06
CA PHE A 923 -7.88 -39.20 31.83
C PHE A 923 -7.49 -40.36 30.92
N VAL A 924 -7.55 -40.18 29.60
CA VAL A 924 -7.14 -41.22 28.63
C VAL A 924 -6.04 -40.67 27.72
N ASP A 925 -4.88 -41.30 27.79
CA ASP A 925 -3.79 -41.10 26.83
C ASP A 925 -4.06 -41.92 25.57
N HIS A 926 -4.75 -41.29 24.62
CA HIS A 926 -5.01 -41.81 23.28
C HIS A 926 -3.75 -41.89 22.39
N THR A 927 -2.61 -41.38 22.86
CA THR A 927 -1.35 -41.34 22.09
C THR A 927 -0.32 -42.39 22.53
N ALA A 928 -0.66 -43.22 23.53
CA ALA A 928 0.19 -44.29 24.03
C ALA A 928 0.32 -45.44 22.99
N ALA A 929 1.51 -45.63 22.43
CA ALA A 929 1.73 -46.60 21.36
C ALA A 929 1.79 -48.07 21.84
N GLU A 930 1.23 -49.00 21.07
CA GLU A 930 1.29 -50.44 21.36
C GLU A 930 2.74 -50.95 21.53
N GLY A 931 2.92 -51.91 22.45
CA GLY A 931 4.21 -52.54 22.75
C GLY A 931 5.09 -51.72 23.69
N GLN A 932 4.87 -50.41 23.79
CA GLN A 932 5.67 -49.52 24.64
C GLN A 932 5.35 -49.66 26.12
N THR A 933 6.24 -49.13 26.96
CA THR A 933 6.01 -48.98 28.41
C THR A 933 6.09 -47.50 28.74
N TYR A 934 5.15 -47.01 29.54
CA TYR A 934 5.09 -45.61 29.95
C TYR A 934 4.93 -45.53 31.48
N THR A 935 5.50 -44.48 32.06
CA THR A 935 5.30 -44.11 33.46
C THR A 935 4.63 -42.75 33.53
N TYR A 936 3.55 -42.65 34.32
CA TYR A 936 2.79 -41.43 34.50
C TYR A 936 2.91 -40.92 35.94
N VAL A 937 2.92 -39.60 36.11
CA VAL A 937 2.68 -38.90 37.37
C VAL A 937 1.63 -37.82 37.16
N LEU A 938 0.92 -37.46 38.23
CA LEU A 938 -0.09 -36.41 38.20
C LEU A 938 0.18 -35.37 39.28
N THR A 939 -0.14 -34.12 38.99
CA THR A 939 -0.23 -33.05 39.99
C THR A 939 -1.67 -32.55 40.08
N ALA A 940 -2.02 -31.96 41.23
CA ALA A 940 -3.27 -31.25 41.47
C ALA A 940 -2.98 -29.75 41.47
N VAL A 941 -3.92 -28.94 40.98
CA VAL A 941 -3.73 -27.50 40.77
C VAL A 941 -4.98 -26.74 41.18
N ASP A 942 -4.85 -25.60 41.84
CA ASP A 942 -5.95 -24.75 42.34
C ASP A 942 -6.46 -23.71 41.30
N ARG A 943 -7.27 -22.74 41.74
CA ARG A 943 -7.76 -21.60 40.92
C ARG A 943 -6.68 -20.55 40.60
N LEU A 944 -5.53 -20.61 41.27
CA LEU A 944 -4.44 -19.64 41.18
C LEU A 944 -3.15 -20.25 40.60
N HIS A 945 -3.28 -21.46 40.05
CA HIS A 945 -2.27 -22.32 39.42
C HIS A 945 -1.11 -22.79 40.31
N ASN A 946 -1.30 -22.79 41.63
CA ASN A 946 -0.35 -23.42 42.55
C ASN A 946 -0.38 -24.94 42.35
N GLU A 947 0.73 -25.52 41.88
CA GLU A 947 0.83 -26.93 41.53
C GLU A 947 1.36 -27.78 42.70
N SER A 948 0.66 -28.88 43.00
CA SER A 948 1.05 -29.84 44.01
C SER A 948 2.39 -30.53 43.70
N ALA A 949 3.02 -31.10 44.73
CA ALA A 949 4.02 -32.14 44.53
C ALA A 949 3.45 -33.30 43.67
N ALA A 950 4.30 -33.98 42.90
CA ALA A 950 3.89 -35.08 42.03
C ALA A 950 3.33 -36.28 42.80
N SER A 951 2.35 -36.95 42.21
CA SER A 951 1.82 -38.23 42.71
C SER A 951 2.91 -39.31 42.73
N LYS A 952 2.63 -40.42 43.43
CA LYS A 952 3.43 -41.64 43.21
C LYS A 952 3.35 -42.04 41.72
N PRO A 953 4.46 -42.44 41.09
CA PRO A 953 4.44 -42.86 39.70
C PRO A 953 3.68 -44.17 39.52
N VAL A 954 3.02 -44.31 38.37
CA VAL A 954 2.38 -45.54 37.94
C VAL A 954 2.88 -45.92 36.55
N THR A 955 3.26 -47.19 36.37
CA THR A 955 3.86 -47.70 35.13
C THR A 955 2.96 -48.73 34.49
N VAL A 956 2.73 -48.60 33.19
CA VAL A 956 1.93 -49.52 32.38
C VAL A 956 2.72 -49.98 31.15
N ASN A 957 2.48 -51.22 30.72
CA ASN A 957 2.95 -51.71 29.43
C ASN A 957 1.73 -51.80 28.51
N VAL A 958 1.78 -51.08 27.38
CA VAL A 958 0.73 -51.07 26.36
C VAL A 958 0.83 -52.38 25.59
N LYS A 959 -0.18 -53.22 25.70
CA LYS A 959 -0.12 -54.58 25.16
C LYS A 959 -0.58 -54.55 23.72
N HIS A 960 0.14 -55.23 22.83
CA HIS A 960 -0.38 -55.48 21.49
C HIS A 960 -1.80 -56.07 21.55
N HIS A 961 -2.72 -55.51 20.78
CA HIS A 961 -4.01 -56.16 20.53
C HIS A 961 -3.78 -57.43 19.71
N GLY A 962 -3.63 -58.55 20.43
CA GLY A 962 -3.63 -59.88 19.84
C GLY A 962 -4.84 -60.05 18.93
N LYS A 963 -4.59 -60.44 17.68
CA LYS A 963 -5.57 -60.44 16.56
C LYS A 963 -6.98 -60.80 17.02
N PRO A 964 -8.02 -60.05 16.60
CA PRO A 964 -9.39 -60.27 17.06
C PRO A 964 -9.76 -61.74 16.90
N GLY A 965 -10.20 -62.35 18.00
CA GLY A 965 -10.59 -63.75 18.03
C GLY A 965 -11.64 -64.03 16.95
N LYS A 966 -11.58 -65.23 16.33
CA LYS A 966 -12.57 -65.64 15.33
C LYS A 966 -13.98 -65.33 15.84
N PRO A 967 -14.85 -64.70 15.02
CA PRO A 967 -16.24 -64.54 15.39
C PRO A 967 -16.86 -65.92 15.72
N PRO A 968 -17.78 -65.99 16.69
CA PRO A 968 -18.29 -67.26 17.20
C PRO A 968 -18.86 -68.10 16.06
N VAL A 969 -18.26 -69.29 15.85
CA VAL A 969 -18.72 -70.23 14.82
C VAL A 969 -20.04 -70.83 15.30
N ASN A 970 -21.15 -70.35 14.73
CA ASN A 970 -22.45 -70.96 14.94
C ASN A 970 -22.39 -72.45 14.54
N PRO A 971 -22.78 -73.39 15.42
CA PRO A 971 -22.69 -74.81 15.14
C PRO A 971 -23.69 -75.20 14.02
N PRO A 972 -23.29 -76.06 13.07
CA PRO A 972 -24.15 -76.42 11.94
C PRO A 972 -25.31 -77.33 12.37
N GLY A 973 -26.52 -76.75 12.39
CA GLY A 973 -27.83 -77.34 12.07
C GLY A 973 -28.22 -78.74 12.56
N LYS A 974 -29.39 -78.84 13.23
CA LYS A 974 -30.24 -80.04 13.21
C LYS A 974 -31.45 -79.82 12.28
N PRO A 975 -31.63 -80.63 11.22
CA PRO A 975 -32.81 -80.56 10.36
C PRO A 975 -33.93 -81.53 10.75
N ASN A 976 -35.16 -81.20 10.35
CA ASN A 976 -36.36 -82.06 10.29
C ASN A 976 -36.98 -82.46 11.66
N LYS A 977 -38.25 -82.87 11.78
CA LYS A 977 -39.21 -83.43 10.79
C LYS A 977 -40.65 -83.47 11.37
N PRO A 978 -41.68 -83.74 10.56
CA PRO A 978 -42.03 -83.14 9.27
C PRO A 978 -42.92 -81.90 9.42
#